data_AF-A0A1B0FHW4-F1
#
_entry.id   AF-A0A1B0FHW4-F1
#
_cell.length_a   1.000
_cell.length_b   1.000
_cell.length_c   1.000
_cell.angle_alpha   90.00
_cell.angle_beta   90.00
_cell.angle_gamma   90.00
#
_symmetry.space_group_name_H-M   'P 1'
#
loop_
_entity.id
_entity.type
_entity.pdbx_description
1 polymer ?
#
loop_
_entity_poly.entity_id
_entity_poly.type
_entity_poly.pdbx_seq_one_letter_code
_entity_poly.pdbx_strand_id
1 'polypeptide(L)'
;METIVTDAKNIPLEAVGAAQPEKLVKNLPDVQIWLRSEAFYDLLGFINGISTAVQGIRLTDTYHVSKVMKKLLEIFERLNHLVDVTPPIDQPQRFGNKAFRAWSRKMNHDIFHVLQKCLPEDKCNYVTELGFYLSESFGNAVRIDYGTGHELSFVFFLCGLFKAGILQERDNVACALSLFNEYLLFVRRLQKTYRMEPAGSQGVWSLDDYQFIPFIWGSAQLSYKSPFPPSKFLEEEIITTHKNNYIFISCIDFIQQILSKYPVIQHVYFGKLMSFDSVAPGTTIRSARLGAAQLPTTSKISAFSAELDDGDQSQASVSEELPAIKTRVSSLGEFANLIVSTLGYAKYAPDVDLDIDVVMIDINEYMEQAGATSNIYQDLLRVILSSDYLDANMRFTCLQMLLNSGVSFLMTEVFPFSYYEKILQVIAAQGSGLRVLNLKGVWIKNEHMNYMFEIVKKCQYLTKLYVPYIANDDLLEVISKYCKRLQVLDISGETDITEIGIDCLSKGVCSNRLTVIDVGMPGEENICYSDIALILENCPNVETLSTYSFVGPALKFIYDNINTDFKCKLKYLHDTGTDEETLQTIVRTCPHLESLYLDTPKSGCLHVLHSHFLRKLKIYKFSCAELFKLLESIGQNLSHLTMIKGNGELALDRLAYICPLLIDLDCYMMDRLIYTSGQKRFIHLEGLEMLSCPITNTSLKALICNVTQLKRLAVDSVTFNDEDIVSIFIEHDFNDLEDIWFTLAPNLTVQSIEILMDRCPELQTVGQLSGWALTPDDLALIRGLLKSGNSSLVLTPNGFFP
;
A
#
# COMPACT_ATOMS: atom_id res chain seq x y z
N MET A 1 23.50 13.79 -13.79
CA MET A 1 23.76 15.16 -14.28
C MET A 1 22.84 16.11 -13.54
N GLU A 2 23.42 16.90 -12.64
CA GLU A 2 22.78 18.01 -11.93
C GLU A 2 22.46 19.15 -12.91
N THR A 3 21.25 19.70 -12.79
CA THR A 3 20.74 21.05 -13.18
C THR A 3 19.24 20.86 -13.48
N ILE A 4 18.29 21.51 -12.79
CA ILE A 4 18.10 22.96 -12.68
C ILE A 4 17.33 23.24 -11.37
N VAL A 5 17.97 23.86 -10.36
CA VAL A 5 17.42 24.92 -9.48
C VAL A 5 18.61 25.70 -8.91
N THR A 6 19.39 26.36 -9.77
CA THR A 6 20.42 27.32 -9.33
C THR A 6 20.62 28.39 -10.40
N ASP A 7 19.55 29.10 -10.77
CA ASP A 7 19.74 30.45 -11.32
C ASP A 7 19.46 31.44 -10.19
N ALA A 8 20.48 31.67 -9.36
CA ALA A 8 20.52 32.78 -8.39
C ALA A 8 20.39 34.16 -9.05
N LYS A 9 20.27 34.23 -10.39
CA LYS A 9 20.12 35.44 -11.20
C LYS A 9 18.72 36.04 -11.20
N ASN A 10 17.69 35.31 -10.75
CA ASN A 10 16.30 35.79 -10.76
C ASN A 10 15.77 36.24 -9.38
N ILE A 11 16.60 36.13 -8.33
CA ILE A 11 16.27 36.67 -7.01
C ILE A 11 16.56 38.18 -7.06
N PRO A 12 15.58 39.07 -6.76
CA PRO A 12 15.82 40.50 -6.69
C PRO A 12 16.98 40.80 -5.74
N LEU A 13 18.00 41.54 -6.20
CA LEU A 13 19.22 41.87 -5.44
C LEU A 13 18.95 42.55 -4.08
N GLU A 14 17.76 43.12 -3.89
CA GLU A 14 17.33 43.81 -2.68
C GLU A 14 16.60 42.90 -1.66
N ALA A 15 16.38 41.61 -1.97
CA ALA A 15 15.60 40.66 -1.14
C ALA A 15 16.46 39.67 -0.31
N VAL A 16 17.76 39.94 -0.15
CA VAL A 16 18.72 39.05 0.54
C VAL A 16 18.59 39.19 2.06
N GLY A 17 17.59 38.53 2.65
CA GLY A 17 17.41 38.50 4.11
C GLY A 17 17.17 37.10 4.70
N ALA A 18 16.42 36.24 4.01
CA ALA A 18 16.19 34.84 4.39
C ALA A 18 16.96 33.88 3.46
N ALA A 19 17.55 32.82 4.04
CA ALA A 19 18.28 31.80 3.29
C ALA A 19 17.34 30.91 2.46
N GLN A 20 17.86 30.36 1.37
CA GLN A 20 17.14 29.36 0.56
C GLN A 20 16.89 28.09 1.41
N PRO A 21 15.65 27.55 1.44
CA PRO A 21 15.38 26.24 2.06
C PRO A 21 16.22 25.13 1.42
N GLU A 22 16.82 24.29 2.25
CA GLU A 22 17.61 23.14 1.81
C GLU A 22 16.90 21.82 2.08
N LYS A 23 17.12 20.83 1.21
CA LYS A 23 16.59 19.48 1.41
C LYS A 23 17.36 18.78 2.53
N LEU A 24 16.73 18.64 3.70
CA LEU A 24 17.32 17.96 4.86
C LEU A 24 16.84 16.51 5.04
N VAL A 25 15.65 16.16 4.55
CA VAL A 25 15.17 14.77 4.55
C VAL A 25 15.64 14.07 3.28
N LYS A 26 16.67 13.22 3.40
CA LYS A 26 17.30 12.52 2.28
C LYS A 26 17.16 11.00 2.40
N ASN A 27 17.01 10.49 3.61
CA ASN A 27 16.85 9.07 3.91
C ASN A 27 15.82 8.86 5.06
N LEU A 28 15.49 7.59 5.37
CA LEU A 28 14.53 7.27 6.43
C LEU A 28 14.94 7.80 7.82
N PRO A 29 16.19 7.68 8.28
CA PRO A 29 16.63 8.26 9.55
C PRO A 29 16.35 9.77 9.68
N ASP A 30 16.53 10.54 8.61
CA ASP A 30 16.23 11.98 8.61
C ASP A 30 14.76 12.27 8.91
N VAL A 31 13.85 11.33 8.63
CA VAL A 31 12.42 11.46 8.97
C VAL A 31 12.23 11.53 10.49
N GLN A 32 13.02 10.79 11.27
CA GLN A 32 12.95 10.85 12.75
C GLN A 32 13.43 12.20 13.28
N ILE A 33 14.40 12.83 12.60
CA ILE A 33 14.85 14.19 12.90
C ILE A 33 13.74 15.20 12.54
N TRP A 34 13.14 15.04 11.36
CA TRP A 34 12.01 15.85 10.90
C TRP A 34 10.84 15.83 11.89
N LEU A 35 10.42 14.65 12.37
CA LEU A 35 9.31 14.50 13.32
C LEU A 35 9.53 15.20 14.68
N ARG A 36 10.78 15.56 15.00
CA ARG A 36 11.16 16.28 16.23
C ARG A 36 11.55 17.74 15.96
N SER A 37 11.46 18.18 14.71
CA SER A 37 11.89 19.52 14.30
C SER A 37 10.85 20.60 14.62
N GLU A 38 11.29 21.84 14.80
CA GLU A 38 10.40 22.99 14.98
C GLU A 38 9.43 23.15 13.80
N ALA A 39 9.93 23.01 12.57
CA ALA A 39 9.13 23.12 11.36
C ALA A 39 7.98 22.10 11.29
N PHE A 40 8.17 20.88 11.81
CA PHE A 40 7.09 19.89 11.89
C PHE A 40 5.99 20.32 12.86
N TYR A 41 6.35 20.80 14.04
CA TYR A 41 5.38 21.28 15.03
C TYR A 41 4.66 22.55 14.58
N ASP A 42 5.38 23.47 13.94
CA ASP A 42 4.80 24.68 13.34
C ASP A 42 3.76 24.35 12.27
N LEU A 43 4.11 23.43 11.37
CA LEU A 43 3.23 22.98 10.31
C LEU A 43 1.95 22.35 10.88
N LEU A 44 2.10 21.43 11.84
CA LEU A 44 0.95 20.75 12.44
C LEU A 44 0.06 21.74 13.21
N GLY A 45 0.67 22.66 13.96
CA GLY A 45 -0.03 23.74 14.65
C GLY A 45 -0.78 24.66 13.69
N PHE A 46 -0.16 25.02 12.56
CA PHE A 46 -0.78 25.82 11.52
C PHE A 46 -1.99 25.12 10.89
N ILE A 47 -1.85 23.87 10.46
CA ILE A 47 -2.94 23.10 9.86
C ILE A 47 -4.12 23.00 10.83
N ASN A 48 -3.87 22.68 12.10
CA ASN A 48 -4.92 22.59 13.13
C ASN A 48 -5.58 23.95 13.41
N GLY A 49 -4.81 25.03 13.48
CA GLY A 49 -5.35 26.38 13.71
C GLY A 49 -6.28 26.83 12.58
N ILE A 50 -5.93 26.53 11.33
CA ILE A 50 -6.79 26.79 10.18
C ILE A 50 -8.04 25.90 10.22
N SER A 51 -7.91 24.61 10.54
CA SER A 51 -9.05 23.70 10.70
C SER A 51 -10.06 24.23 11.72
N THR A 52 -9.61 24.70 12.88
CA THR A 52 -10.50 25.31 13.88
C THR A 52 -11.20 26.56 13.35
N ALA A 53 -10.50 27.41 12.59
CA ALA A 53 -11.04 28.67 12.10
C ALA A 53 -12.16 28.50 11.04
N VAL A 54 -12.13 27.43 10.25
CA VAL A 54 -13.08 27.23 9.13
C VAL A 54 -14.35 26.47 9.49
N GLN A 55 -14.49 26.03 10.75
CA GLN A 55 -15.62 25.19 11.17
C GLN A 55 -16.98 25.85 10.91
N GLY A 56 -17.83 25.19 10.11
CA GLY A 56 -19.17 25.67 9.77
C GLY A 56 -19.23 26.84 8.79
N ILE A 57 -18.11 27.26 8.21
CA ILE A 57 -18.05 28.40 7.26
C ILE A 57 -18.02 27.86 5.83
N ARG A 58 -18.88 28.40 4.95
CA ARG A 58 -18.95 28.04 3.53
C ARG A 58 -18.01 28.89 2.70
N LEU A 59 -17.60 28.37 1.54
CA LEU A 59 -16.88 29.14 0.52
C LEU A 59 -17.63 30.41 0.10
N THR A 60 -18.96 30.37 0.12
CA THR A 60 -19.88 31.43 -0.29
C THR A 60 -20.24 32.42 0.82
N ASP A 61 -19.83 32.16 2.07
CA ASP A 61 -20.10 33.06 3.19
C ASP A 61 -19.20 34.31 3.13
N THR A 62 -19.61 35.37 3.82
CA THR A 62 -18.80 36.58 3.94
C THR A 62 -17.84 36.47 5.12
N TYR A 63 -16.55 36.64 4.85
CA TYR A 63 -15.49 36.64 5.85
C TYR A 63 -14.44 37.72 5.56
N HIS A 64 -13.55 37.98 6.52
CA HIS A 64 -12.53 39.02 6.38
C HIS A 64 -11.51 38.64 5.30
N VAL A 65 -11.26 39.56 4.36
CA VAL A 65 -10.21 39.43 3.34
C VAL A 65 -9.35 40.69 3.37
N SER A 66 -8.13 40.59 3.87
CA SER A 66 -7.21 41.73 3.96
C SER A 66 -6.72 42.20 2.59
N LYS A 67 -6.13 43.41 2.55
CA LYS A 67 -5.51 43.93 1.32
C LYS A 67 -4.36 43.06 0.82
N VAL A 68 -3.58 42.48 1.74
CA VAL A 68 -2.47 41.57 1.41
C VAL A 68 -3.01 40.26 0.85
N MET A 69 -4.08 39.69 1.45
CA MET A 69 -4.76 38.52 0.91
C MET A 69 -5.24 38.73 -0.54
N LYS A 70 -5.84 39.90 -0.84
CA LYS A 70 -6.23 40.25 -2.22
C LYS A 70 -5.05 40.26 -3.19
N LYS A 71 -3.94 40.88 -2.80
CA LYS A 71 -2.71 40.86 -3.61
C LYS A 71 -2.15 39.46 -3.83
N LEU A 72 -2.24 38.57 -2.83
CA LEU A 72 -1.80 37.18 -2.97
C LEU A 72 -2.69 36.39 -3.94
N LEU A 73 -4.00 36.69 -3.98
CA LEU A 73 -4.92 36.10 -4.95
C LEU A 73 -4.59 36.51 -6.41
N GLU A 74 -4.10 37.73 -6.63
CA GLU A 74 -3.67 38.22 -7.96
C GLU A 74 -2.53 37.38 -8.57
N ILE A 75 -1.75 36.64 -7.75
CA ILE A 75 -0.73 35.69 -8.24
C ILE A 75 -1.38 34.65 -9.17
N PHE A 76 -2.56 34.13 -8.79
CA PHE A 76 -3.25 33.11 -9.56
C PHE A 76 -3.81 33.65 -10.88
N GLU A 77 -4.17 34.93 -10.98
CA GLU A 77 -4.53 35.55 -12.26
C GLU A 77 -3.34 35.50 -13.24
N ARG A 78 -2.15 35.84 -12.76
CA ARG A 78 -0.91 35.77 -13.56
C ARG A 78 -0.56 34.34 -13.94
N LEU A 79 -0.67 33.39 -13.01
CA LEU A 79 -0.38 31.97 -13.28
C LEU A 79 -1.38 31.37 -14.28
N ASN A 80 -2.66 31.71 -14.18
CA ASN A 80 -3.69 31.32 -15.14
C ASN A 80 -3.39 31.88 -16.54
N HIS A 81 -3.01 33.15 -16.63
CA HIS A 81 -2.59 33.75 -17.90
C HIS A 81 -1.37 33.03 -18.51
N LEU A 82 -0.40 32.61 -17.68
CA LEU A 82 0.76 31.82 -18.15
C LEU A 82 0.33 30.47 -18.76
N VAL A 83 -0.72 29.84 -18.24
CA VAL A 83 -1.29 28.61 -18.83
C VAL A 83 -1.93 28.92 -20.19
N ASP A 84 -2.71 30.02 -20.29
CA ASP A 84 -3.34 30.44 -21.55
C ASP A 84 -2.33 30.63 -22.68
N VAL A 85 -1.20 31.29 -22.38
CA VAL A 85 -0.13 31.55 -23.36
C VAL A 85 0.88 30.39 -23.49
N THR A 86 0.59 29.25 -22.87
CA THR A 86 1.40 28.03 -22.97
C THR A 86 0.50 26.81 -23.19
N PRO A 87 -0.22 26.76 -24.33
CA PRO A 87 -1.17 25.69 -24.59
C PRO A 87 -0.49 24.31 -24.71
N PRO A 88 -1.22 23.20 -24.49
CA PRO A 88 -0.71 21.85 -24.69
C PRO A 88 -0.22 21.66 -26.12
N ILE A 89 0.89 20.94 -26.29
CA ILE A 89 1.40 20.58 -27.62
C ILE A 89 0.91 19.19 -28.03
N ASP A 90 0.75 18.98 -29.34
CA ASP A 90 0.49 17.65 -29.88
C ASP A 90 1.77 16.80 -29.76
N GLN A 91 1.65 15.60 -29.19
CA GLN A 91 2.79 14.74 -28.90
C GLN A 91 2.39 13.26 -28.98
N PRO A 92 3.29 12.38 -29.47
CA PRO A 92 3.00 10.94 -29.58
C PRO A 92 2.88 10.24 -28.22
N GLN A 93 3.37 10.86 -27.13
CA GLN A 93 3.44 10.29 -25.79
C GLN A 93 2.10 10.48 -25.04
N ARG A 94 1.53 9.38 -24.51
CA ARG A 94 0.20 9.38 -23.84
C ARG A 94 0.17 10.11 -22.50
N PHE A 95 1.28 10.11 -21.74
CA PHE A 95 1.40 10.69 -20.40
C PHE A 95 2.21 11.99 -20.41
N GLY A 96 1.89 12.93 -19.51
CA GLY A 96 2.62 14.18 -19.26
C GLY A 96 2.85 15.06 -20.51
N ASN A 97 2.09 16.14 -20.67
CA ASN A 97 2.27 17.07 -21.78
C ASN A 97 3.53 17.94 -21.58
N LYS A 98 4.48 17.88 -22.53
CA LYS A 98 5.77 18.59 -22.44
C LYS A 98 5.63 20.11 -22.41
N ALA A 99 4.49 20.69 -22.80
CA ALA A 99 4.22 22.11 -22.64
C ALA A 99 4.31 22.57 -21.17
N PHE A 100 4.10 21.68 -20.21
CA PHE A 100 4.29 21.97 -18.78
C PHE A 100 5.71 22.43 -18.45
N ARG A 101 6.73 21.89 -19.14
CA ARG A 101 8.13 22.32 -18.97
C ARG A 101 8.36 23.76 -19.43
N ALA A 102 7.64 24.18 -20.48
CA ALA A 102 7.69 25.56 -20.94
C ALA A 102 6.96 26.49 -19.96
N TRP A 103 5.81 26.06 -19.44
CA TRP A 103 5.06 26.81 -18.43
C TRP A 103 5.87 26.97 -17.13
N SER A 104 6.42 25.88 -16.61
CA SER A 104 7.23 25.87 -15.37
C SER A 104 8.47 26.77 -15.49
N ARG A 105 9.15 26.78 -16.64
CA ARG A 105 10.27 27.73 -16.88
C ARG A 105 9.83 29.19 -16.83
N LYS A 106 8.69 29.54 -17.44
CA LYS A 106 8.15 30.91 -17.39
C LYS A 106 7.72 31.29 -15.98
N MET A 107 7.09 30.37 -15.25
CA MET A 107 6.69 30.56 -13.86
C MET A 107 7.92 30.82 -12.96
N ASN A 108 8.93 29.95 -13.01
CA ASN A 108 10.15 30.06 -12.21
C ASN A 108 10.98 31.33 -12.51
N HIS A 109 10.82 31.91 -13.70
CA HIS A 109 11.46 33.18 -14.04
C HIS A 109 10.81 34.38 -13.32
N ASP A 110 9.48 34.39 -13.18
CA ASP A 110 8.73 35.57 -12.72
C ASP A 110 8.26 35.46 -11.24
N ILE A 111 8.13 34.25 -10.68
CA ILE A 111 7.36 34.01 -9.45
C ILE A 111 7.88 34.78 -8.22
N PHE A 112 9.20 34.90 -8.05
CA PHE A 112 9.79 35.65 -6.94
C PHE A 112 9.51 37.15 -7.04
N HIS A 113 9.58 37.72 -8.25
CA HIS A 113 9.27 39.13 -8.47
C HIS A 113 7.78 39.42 -8.34
N VAL A 114 6.93 38.49 -8.78
CA VAL A 114 5.48 38.56 -8.57
C VAL A 114 5.18 38.56 -7.08
N LEU A 115 5.75 37.62 -6.32
CA LEU A 115 5.58 37.52 -4.87
C LEU A 115 6.03 38.81 -4.16
N GLN A 116 7.20 39.36 -4.52
CA GLN A 116 7.72 40.60 -3.93
C GLN A 116 6.70 41.76 -4.01
N LYS A 117 5.97 41.90 -5.12
CA LYS A 117 4.95 42.97 -5.28
C LYS A 117 3.72 42.76 -4.41
N CYS A 118 3.45 41.52 -4.03
CA CYS A 118 2.32 41.16 -3.17
C CYS A 118 2.61 41.44 -1.69
N LEU A 119 3.89 41.39 -1.29
CA LEU A 119 4.31 41.58 0.10
C LEU A 119 4.36 43.07 0.51
N PRO A 120 4.16 43.39 1.80
CA PRO A 120 4.53 44.70 2.36
C PRO A 120 6.03 44.99 2.20
N GLU A 121 6.40 46.26 2.02
CA GLU A 121 7.80 46.68 1.80
C GLU A 121 8.74 46.23 2.93
N ASP A 122 8.26 46.26 4.18
CA ASP A 122 9.00 45.83 5.37
C ASP A 122 9.15 44.31 5.51
N LYS A 123 8.55 43.53 4.60
CA LYS A 123 8.53 42.06 4.58
C LYS A 123 9.21 41.46 3.35
N CYS A 124 9.79 42.28 2.47
CA CYS A 124 10.48 41.83 1.26
C CYS A 124 11.71 40.94 1.54
N ASN A 125 12.25 40.95 2.76
CA ASN A 125 13.35 40.10 3.18
C ASN A 125 13.00 38.59 3.20
N TYR A 126 11.71 38.24 3.24
CA TYR A 126 11.22 36.85 3.21
C TYR A 126 10.94 36.31 1.80
N VAL A 127 11.07 37.14 0.76
CA VAL A 127 10.72 36.76 -0.62
C VAL A 127 11.50 35.54 -1.11
N THR A 128 12.77 35.42 -0.72
CA THR A 128 13.59 34.27 -1.11
C THR A 128 13.00 32.98 -0.57
N GLU A 129 12.84 32.86 0.74
CA GLU A 129 12.31 31.66 1.38
C GLU A 129 10.87 31.33 0.93
N LEU A 130 9.98 32.31 0.98
CA LEU A 130 8.58 32.13 0.58
C LEU A 130 8.45 31.81 -0.92
N GLY A 131 9.29 32.42 -1.76
CA GLY A 131 9.33 32.18 -3.19
C GLY A 131 9.72 30.75 -3.54
N PHE A 132 10.64 30.14 -2.78
CA PHE A 132 11.00 28.73 -2.96
C PHE A 132 9.85 27.78 -2.64
N TYR A 133 9.16 27.99 -1.50
CA TYR A 133 7.98 27.18 -1.18
C TYR A 133 6.89 27.33 -2.25
N LEU A 134 6.67 28.56 -2.73
CA LEU A 134 5.68 28.83 -3.78
C LEU A 134 6.08 28.21 -5.12
N SER A 135 7.34 28.29 -5.55
CA SER A 135 7.79 27.74 -6.83
C SER A 135 7.68 26.21 -6.90
N GLU A 136 7.94 25.53 -5.77
CA GLU A 136 7.85 24.07 -5.68
C GLU A 136 6.41 23.55 -5.50
N SER A 137 5.43 24.45 -5.39
CA SER A 137 4.02 24.11 -5.13
C SER A 137 3.26 23.54 -6.34
N PHE A 138 3.80 23.60 -7.56
CA PHE A 138 2.99 23.39 -8.78
C PHE A 138 3.32 22.12 -9.57
N GLY A 139 4.14 21.22 -9.03
CA GLY A 139 4.54 19.95 -9.67
C GLY A 139 5.97 19.95 -10.22
N ASN A 140 6.45 18.77 -10.63
CA ASN A 140 7.82 18.60 -11.10
C ASN A 140 7.91 18.70 -12.64
N ALA A 141 8.72 19.61 -13.17
CA ALA A 141 8.83 19.80 -14.62
C ALA A 141 9.49 18.63 -15.36
N VAL A 142 10.41 17.90 -14.72
CA VAL A 142 11.12 16.78 -15.35
C VAL A 142 10.17 15.60 -15.51
N ARG A 143 9.53 15.21 -14.41
CA ARG A 143 8.60 14.08 -14.35
C ARG A 143 7.20 14.40 -14.87
N ILE A 144 6.84 15.68 -14.93
CA ILE A 144 5.50 16.16 -15.33
C ILE A 144 4.43 15.54 -14.41
N ASP A 145 4.72 15.53 -13.11
CA ASP A 145 3.85 15.00 -12.07
C ASP A 145 3.53 16.05 -11.02
N TYR A 146 2.46 15.80 -10.26
CA TYR A 146 2.04 16.59 -9.10
C TYR A 146 1.53 15.63 -8.02
N GLY A 147 1.68 15.99 -6.75
CA GLY A 147 1.18 15.19 -5.63
C GLY A 147 1.29 15.92 -4.29
N THR A 148 1.06 15.20 -3.20
CA THR A 148 0.94 15.76 -1.84
C THR A 148 2.20 16.47 -1.34
N GLY A 149 3.39 16.11 -1.86
CA GLY A 149 4.62 16.85 -1.57
C GLY A 149 4.62 18.29 -2.10
N HIS A 150 4.00 18.52 -3.26
CA HIS A 150 3.85 19.86 -3.85
C HIS A 150 2.76 20.65 -3.11
N GLU A 151 1.64 20.01 -2.79
CA GLU A 151 0.62 20.58 -1.90
C GLU A 151 1.23 21.03 -0.57
N LEU A 152 2.06 20.18 0.03
CA LEU A 152 2.72 20.48 1.29
C LEU A 152 3.67 21.69 1.17
N SER A 153 4.36 21.85 0.04
CA SER A 153 5.15 23.06 -0.22
C SER A 153 4.29 24.32 -0.21
N PHE A 154 3.08 24.27 -0.76
CA PHE A 154 2.14 25.39 -0.70
C PHE A 154 1.66 25.65 0.74
N VAL A 155 1.45 24.60 1.55
CA VAL A 155 1.13 24.76 2.97
C VAL A 155 2.29 25.41 3.74
N PHE A 156 3.54 25.08 3.44
CA PHE A 156 4.69 25.79 4.02
C PHE A 156 4.75 27.25 3.60
N PHE A 157 4.43 27.57 2.34
CA PHE A 157 4.29 28.95 1.89
C PHE A 157 3.23 29.70 2.72
N LEU A 158 2.05 29.10 2.93
CA LEU A 158 1.00 29.68 3.77
C LEU A 158 1.46 29.85 5.23
N CYS A 159 2.01 28.80 5.83
CA CYS A 159 2.55 28.84 7.20
C CYS A 159 3.60 29.95 7.36
N GLY A 160 4.51 30.06 6.39
CA GLY A 160 5.55 31.09 6.34
C GLY A 160 4.97 32.51 6.29
N LEU A 161 3.88 32.76 5.55
CA LEU A 161 3.22 34.06 5.52
C LEU A 161 2.68 34.47 6.91
N PHE A 162 2.18 33.53 7.69
CA PHE A 162 1.74 33.78 9.07
C PHE A 162 2.93 33.95 10.03
N LYS A 163 3.96 33.09 9.93
CA LYS A 163 5.17 33.20 10.77
C LYS A 163 5.92 34.52 10.52
N ALA A 164 5.92 35.03 9.29
CA ALA A 164 6.49 36.34 8.94
C ALA A 164 5.61 37.53 9.37
N GLY A 165 4.39 37.28 9.87
CA GLY A 165 3.41 38.32 10.21
C GLY A 165 2.86 39.09 9.01
N ILE A 166 2.96 38.51 7.80
CA ILE A 166 2.41 39.07 6.56
C ILE A 166 0.90 38.87 6.54
N LEU A 167 0.44 37.67 6.93
CA LEU A 167 -0.94 37.36 7.25
C LEU A 167 -1.14 37.31 8.76
N GLN A 168 -2.33 37.66 9.22
CA GLN A 168 -2.68 37.68 10.64
C GLN A 168 -3.83 36.72 10.94
N GLU A 169 -4.10 36.44 12.20
CA GLU A 169 -5.18 35.53 12.64
C GLU A 169 -6.55 35.80 11.98
N ARG A 170 -6.90 37.06 11.73
CA ARG A 170 -8.13 37.45 11.02
C ARG A 170 -8.20 36.96 9.56
N ASP A 171 -7.07 36.59 8.99
CA ASP A 171 -6.93 36.04 7.64
C ASP A 171 -7.02 34.50 7.62
N ASN A 172 -7.14 33.81 8.78
CA ASN A 172 -7.20 32.33 8.85
C ASN A 172 -8.28 31.73 7.94
N VAL A 173 -9.48 32.30 7.97
CA VAL A 173 -10.61 31.81 7.15
C VAL A 173 -10.33 32.04 5.66
N ALA A 174 -9.88 33.24 5.28
CA ALA A 174 -9.56 33.55 3.88
C ALA A 174 -8.34 32.77 3.35
N CYS A 175 -7.41 32.38 4.23
CA CYS A 175 -6.28 31.53 3.87
C CYS A 175 -6.76 30.20 3.30
N ALA A 176 -7.67 29.52 3.99
CA ALA A 176 -8.23 28.25 3.51
C ALA A 176 -9.29 28.44 2.41
N LEU A 177 -10.27 29.31 2.64
CA LEU A 177 -11.47 29.38 1.80
C LEU A 177 -11.33 30.28 0.56
N SER A 178 -10.31 31.14 0.52
CA SER A 178 -9.99 31.92 -0.69
C SER A 178 -8.65 31.49 -1.28
N LEU A 179 -7.53 31.70 -0.58
CA LEU A 179 -6.22 31.53 -1.20
C LEU A 179 -5.88 30.07 -1.51
N PHE A 180 -6.13 29.16 -0.58
CA PHE A 180 -5.96 27.73 -0.82
C PHE A 180 -7.00 27.18 -1.79
N ASN A 181 -8.24 27.68 -1.76
CA ASN A 181 -9.24 27.28 -2.75
C ASN A 181 -8.85 27.69 -4.18
N GLU A 182 -8.34 28.92 -4.38
CA GLU A 182 -7.79 29.35 -5.68
C GLU A 182 -6.60 28.50 -6.11
N TYR A 183 -5.72 28.14 -5.16
CA TYR A 183 -4.65 27.18 -5.41
C TYR A 183 -5.17 25.84 -5.93
N LEU A 184 -6.18 25.25 -5.27
CA LEU A 184 -6.79 23.98 -5.70
C LEU A 184 -7.37 24.08 -7.11
N LEU A 185 -8.13 25.15 -7.40
CA LEU A 185 -8.69 25.39 -8.74
C LEU A 185 -7.58 25.49 -9.79
N PHE A 186 -6.49 26.16 -9.45
CA PHE A 186 -5.34 26.33 -10.33
C PHE A 186 -4.59 25.02 -10.60
N VAL A 187 -4.23 24.24 -9.57
CA VAL A 187 -3.52 22.96 -9.78
C VAL A 187 -4.39 21.93 -10.50
N ARG A 188 -5.71 21.92 -10.27
CA ARG A 188 -6.66 21.10 -11.04
C ARG A 188 -6.68 21.48 -12.52
N ARG A 189 -6.54 22.76 -12.83
CA ARG A 189 -6.39 23.25 -14.21
C ARG A 189 -5.08 22.73 -14.81
N LEU A 190 -3.95 22.83 -14.11
CA LEU A 190 -2.67 22.29 -14.58
C LEU A 190 -2.74 20.78 -14.85
N GLN A 191 -3.27 20.01 -13.90
CA GLN A 191 -3.46 18.57 -14.01
C GLN A 191 -4.24 18.19 -15.27
N LYS A 192 -5.39 18.84 -15.50
CA LYS A 192 -6.23 18.61 -16.70
C LYS A 192 -5.57 19.09 -17.99
N THR A 193 -5.04 20.31 -18.02
CA THR A 193 -4.46 20.92 -19.22
C THR A 193 -3.21 20.19 -19.69
N TYR A 194 -2.31 19.82 -18.77
CA TYR A 194 -1.04 19.19 -19.10
C TYR A 194 -1.01 17.68 -18.87
N ARG A 195 -2.13 17.04 -18.50
CA ARG A 195 -2.21 15.60 -18.25
C ARG A 195 -1.10 15.12 -17.31
N MET A 196 -0.95 15.85 -16.20
CA MET A 196 0.10 15.57 -15.23
C MET A 196 -0.16 14.23 -14.53
N GLU A 197 0.92 13.53 -14.19
CA GLU A 197 0.82 12.24 -13.51
C GLU A 197 0.75 12.43 -11.98
N PRO A 198 0.12 11.51 -11.24
CA PRO A 198 0.18 11.49 -9.78
C PRO A 198 1.60 11.18 -9.26
N ALA A 199 2.17 12.07 -8.44
CA ALA A 199 3.48 11.87 -7.83
C ALA A 199 3.34 11.05 -6.54
N GLY A 200 3.80 9.80 -6.57
CA GLY A 200 3.76 8.91 -5.40
C GLY A 200 2.37 8.39 -5.04
N SER A 201 1.44 8.34 -5.99
CA SER A 201 0.13 7.71 -5.79
C SER A 201 0.30 6.23 -5.45
N GLN A 202 -0.47 5.77 -4.46
CA GLN A 202 -0.60 4.36 -4.12
C GLN A 202 -1.86 3.76 -4.75
N GLY A 203 -2.44 4.42 -5.76
CA GLY A 203 -3.66 3.98 -6.43
C GLY A 203 -4.86 3.93 -5.48
N VAL A 204 -5.48 2.75 -5.34
CA VAL A 204 -6.65 2.53 -4.48
C VAL A 204 -6.40 2.74 -2.98
N TRP A 205 -5.14 2.88 -2.57
CA TRP A 205 -4.73 3.06 -1.18
C TRP A 205 -4.55 4.52 -0.76
N SER A 206 -4.69 5.46 -1.69
CA SER A 206 -4.63 6.91 -1.44
C SER A 206 -6.02 7.54 -1.38
N LEU A 207 -6.16 8.57 -0.53
CA LEU A 207 -7.40 9.33 -0.36
C LEU A 207 -7.85 10.06 -1.63
N ASP A 208 -6.87 10.56 -2.38
CA ASP A 208 -6.95 11.21 -3.68
C ASP A 208 -5.58 11.08 -4.33
N ASP A 209 -5.53 11.09 -5.66
CA ASP A 209 -4.28 10.93 -6.42
C ASP A 209 -3.31 12.12 -6.23
N TYR A 210 -3.81 13.29 -5.81
CA TYR A 210 -3.04 14.54 -5.83
C TYR A 210 -3.00 15.29 -4.49
N GLN A 211 -4.09 15.28 -3.72
CA GLN A 211 -4.34 16.20 -2.60
C GLN A 211 -4.65 15.46 -1.28
N PHE A 212 -4.39 16.11 -0.15
CA PHE A 212 -4.74 15.60 1.17
C PHE A 212 -5.34 16.68 2.07
N ILE A 213 -4.71 17.85 2.14
CA ILE A 213 -5.12 19.01 2.95
C ILE A 213 -6.57 19.47 2.73
N PRO A 214 -7.14 19.52 1.50
CA PRO A 214 -8.53 19.96 1.31
C PRO A 214 -9.54 19.04 1.99
N PHE A 215 -9.20 17.78 2.24
CA PHE A 215 -10.07 16.89 2.98
C PHE A 215 -10.05 17.18 4.48
N ILE A 216 -8.90 17.61 5.02
CA ILE A 216 -8.81 18.07 6.42
C ILE A 216 -9.62 19.36 6.59
N TRP A 217 -9.32 20.41 5.83
CA TRP A 217 -10.01 21.69 5.99
C TRP A 217 -11.47 21.64 5.54
N GLY A 218 -11.77 20.88 4.49
CA GLY A 218 -13.14 20.68 4.03
C GLY A 218 -14.00 19.86 5.00
N SER A 219 -13.44 18.86 5.68
CA SER A 219 -14.16 18.15 6.75
C SER A 219 -14.35 19.04 7.97
N ALA A 220 -13.40 19.91 8.29
CA ALA A 220 -13.57 20.93 9.32
C ALA A 220 -14.73 21.90 8.99
N GLN A 221 -14.89 22.35 7.73
CA GLN A 221 -16.06 23.13 7.33
C GLN A 221 -17.39 22.41 7.66
N LEU A 222 -17.42 21.09 7.52
CA LEU A 222 -18.58 20.24 7.76
C LEU A 222 -18.69 19.73 9.20
N SER A 223 -17.70 19.95 10.07
CA SER A 223 -17.71 19.43 11.45
C SER A 223 -18.73 20.15 12.34
N TYR A 224 -19.20 21.32 11.93
CA TYR A 224 -20.20 22.11 12.64
C TYR A 224 -21.39 22.47 11.74
N LYS A 225 -22.60 22.09 12.16
CA LYS A 225 -23.87 22.34 11.42
C LYS A 225 -23.83 21.85 9.97
N SER A 226 -23.29 20.66 9.72
CA SER A 226 -23.30 20.05 8.40
C SER A 226 -24.73 19.99 7.83
N PRO A 227 -24.95 20.35 6.56
CA PRO A 227 -26.27 20.25 5.93
C PRO A 227 -26.66 18.80 5.59
N PHE A 228 -25.71 17.86 5.66
CA PHE A 228 -25.92 16.43 5.43
C PHE A 228 -25.01 15.58 6.34
N PRO A 229 -25.41 14.36 6.71
CA PRO A 229 -24.53 13.46 7.43
C PRO A 229 -23.36 13.00 6.53
N PRO A 230 -22.17 12.72 7.09
CA PRO A 230 -20.99 12.32 6.32
C PRO A 230 -21.25 11.16 5.35
N SER A 231 -22.08 10.17 5.69
CA SER A 231 -22.39 9.04 4.81
C SER A 231 -22.97 9.42 3.45
N LYS A 232 -23.45 10.64 3.28
CA LYS A 232 -24.10 11.12 2.04
C LYS A 232 -23.20 11.91 1.10
N PHE A 233 -21.91 12.12 1.41
CA PHE A 233 -21.04 12.95 0.57
C PHE A 233 -20.84 12.41 -0.87
N LEU A 234 -21.16 11.13 -1.11
CA LEU A 234 -21.11 10.48 -2.42
C LEU A 234 -22.40 10.61 -3.24
N GLU A 235 -23.50 11.07 -2.65
CA GLU A 235 -24.77 11.22 -3.35
C GLU A 235 -24.68 12.35 -4.40
N GLU A 236 -25.07 12.08 -5.64
CA GLU A 236 -24.97 13.03 -6.76
C GLU A 236 -25.72 14.34 -6.50
N GLU A 237 -26.86 14.26 -5.81
CA GLU A 237 -27.65 15.44 -5.40
C GLU A 237 -26.86 16.32 -4.41
N ILE A 238 -26.20 15.70 -3.43
CA ILE A 238 -25.37 16.40 -2.44
C ILE A 238 -24.19 17.07 -3.14
N ILE A 239 -23.50 16.34 -4.03
CA ILE A 239 -22.36 16.85 -4.77
C ILE A 239 -22.77 18.06 -5.62
N THR A 240 -23.83 17.92 -6.40
CA THR A 240 -24.32 18.97 -7.29
C THR A 240 -24.74 20.22 -6.51
N THR A 241 -25.41 20.05 -5.37
CA THR A 241 -25.92 21.15 -4.55
C THR A 241 -24.80 21.86 -3.77
N HIS A 242 -23.80 21.13 -3.30
CA HIS A 242 -22.87 21.61 -2.28
C HIS A 242 -21.42 21.78 -2.74
N LYS A 243 -21.04 21.36 -3.97
CA LYS A 243 -19.67 21.50 -4.49
C LYS A 243 -19.11 22.92 -4.51
N ASN A 244 -19.97 23.93 -4.62
CA ASN A 244 -19.55 25.33 -4.60
C ASN A 244 -19.51 25.93 -3.19
N ASN A 245 -19.94 25.18 -2.18
CA ASN A 245 -20.04 25.66 -0.79
C ASN A 245 -18.94 25.08 0.11
N TYR A 246 -18.46 23.86 -0.18
CA TYR A 246 -17.50 23.15 0.66
C TYR A 246 -16.35 22.58 -0.17
N ILE A 247 -15.11 22.81 0.28
CA ILE A 247 -13.89 22.32 -0.38
C ILE A 247 -13.93 20.80 -0.51
N PHE A 248 -14.38 20.11 0.54
CA PHE A 248 -14.50 18.65 0.55
C PHE A 248 -15.35 18.16 -0.63
N ILE A 249 -16.56 18.71 -0.80
CA ILE A 249 -17.49 18.28 -1.85
C ILE A 249 -16.97 18.69 -3.24
N SER A 250 -16.25 19.81 -3.35
CA SER A 250 -15.53 20.18 -4.57
C SER A 250 -14.46 19.14 -4.97
N CYS A 251 -13.75 18.55 -4.00
CA CYS A 251 -12.82 17.44 -4.27
C CYS A 251 -13.55 16.20 -4.76
N ILE A 252 -14.66 15.81 -4.12
CA ILE A 252 -15.46 14.66 -4.55
C ILE A 252 -15.97 14.83 -5.99
N ASP A 253 -16.50 16.01 -6.33
CA ASP A 253 -16.94 16.35 -7.71
C ASP A 253 -15.78 16.22 -8.71
N PHE A 254 -14.59 16.71 -8.36
CA PHE A 254 -13.41 16.62 -9.22
C PHE A 254 -12.95 15.18 -9.42
N ILE A 255 -12.92 14.38 -8.35
CA ILE A 255 -12.56 12.97 -8.42
C ILE A 255 -13.54 12.21 -9.32
N GLN A 256 -14.84 12.42 -9.18
CA GLN A 256 -15.84 11.79 -10.06
C GLN A 256 -15.66 12.17 -11.54
N GLN A 257 -15.27 13.41 -11.84
CA GLN A 257 -15.01 13.85 -13.21
C GLN A 257 -13.78 13.16 -13.84
N ILE A 258 -12.71 12.98 -13.06
CA ILE A 258 -11.47 12.35 -13.55
C ILE A 258 -11.60 10.82 -13.56
N LEU A 259 -12.12 10.24 -12.48
CA LEU A 259 -12.22 8.81 -12.25
C LEU A 259 -13.56 8.22 -12.70
N SER A 260 -14.22 8.77 -13.72
CA SER A 260 -15.44 8.19 -14.33
C SER A 260 -15.32 6.72 -14.79
N LYS A 261 -14.15 6.08 -14.62
CA LYS A 261 -13.89 4.64 -14.81
C LYS A 261 -13.66 3.79 -13.53
N TYR A 262 -13.50 4.40 -12.35
CA TYR A 262 -13.24 3.70 -11.08
C TYR A 262 -13.84 4.42 -9.85
N PRO A 263 -14.76 3.81 -9.08
CA PRO A 263 -15.15 4.32 -7.76
C PRO A 263 -14.01 4.07 -6.77
N VAL A 264 -13.16 5.07 -6.50
CA VAL A 264 -12.02 4.97 -5.56
C VAL A 264 -12.34 5.54 -4.18
N ILE A 265 -13.42 6.30 -4.00
CA ILE A 265 -13.76 6.84 -2.67
C ILE A 265 -14.78 5.94 -1.98
N GLN A 266 -14.35 4.80 -1.42
CA GLN A 266 -15.23 3.97 -0.56
C GLN A 266 -14.64 3.63 0.83
N HIS A 267 -13.39 4.01 1.15
CA HIS A 267 -12.74 3.57 2.40
C HIS A 267 -12.36 4.69 3.40
N VAL A 268 -13.10 5.80 3.46
CA VAL A 268 -12.72 6.91 4.36
C VAL A 268 -13.79 7.19 5.41
N TYR A 269 -13.61 6.62 6.59
CA TYR A 269 -14.27 7.07 7.82
C TYR A 269 -13.57 8.33 8.34
N PHE A 270 -13.97 9.50 7.80
CA PHE A 270 -13.44 10.81 8.18
C PHE A 270 -13.66 11.21 9.66
N GLY A 271 -14.46 10.46 10.41
CA GLY A 271 -14.81 10.77 11.80
C GLY A 271 -13.82 10.32 12.88
N LYS A 272 -12.73 9.59 12.55
CA LYS A 272 -11.74 9.11 13.55
C LYS A 272 -10.30 9.61 13.34
N LEU A 273 -10.00 10.32 12.26
CA LEU A 273 -8.64 10.82 11.99
C LEU A 273 -8.32 12.17 12.64
N MET A 274 -9.32 12.96 13.06
CA MET A 274 -9.16 14.15 13.90
C MET A 274 -10.45 14.39 14.70
N SER A 275 -10.45 14.14 16.02
CA SER A 275 -11.50 14.65 16.90
C SER A 275 -11.17 16.11 17.26
N PHE A 276 -11.83 17.07 16.62
CA PHE A 276 -11.75 18.46 17.06
C PHE A 276 -12.85 18.73 18.08
N ASP A 277 -12.47 19.02 19.32
CA ASP A 277 -13.41 19.48 20.33
C ASP A 277 -14.08 20.78 19.87
N SER A 278 -15.38 20.91 20.13
CA SER A 278 -16.16 22.12 19.85
C SER A 278 -15.60 23.31 20.64
N VAL A 279 -15.15 24.36 19.95
CA VAL A 279 -14.67 25.60 20.58
C VAL A 279 -15.75 26.69 20.51
N ALA A 280 -16.02 27.37 21.63
CA ALA A 280 -17.03 28.43 21.68
C ALA A 280 -16.64 29.64 20.80
N PRO A 281 -17.59 30.28 20.09
CA PRO A 281 -17.33 31.49 19.31
C PRO A 281 -16.71 32.60 20.18
N GLY A 282 -15.55 33.12 19.76
CA GLY A 282 -14.82 34.16 20.50
C GLY A 282 -13.72 33.63 21.43
N THR A 283 -13.36 32.35 21.36
CA THR A 283 -12.18 31.82 22.08
C THR A 283 -10.89 32.40 21.49
N THR A 284 -10.20 33.24 22.27
CA THR A 284 -8.92 33.84 21.86
C THR A 284 -7.87 32.75 21.64
N ILE A 285 -7.22 32.76 20.48
CA ILE A 285 -6.06 31.91 20.22
C ILE A 285 -5.01 32.24 21.29
N ARG A 286 -4.55 31.23 22.04
CA ARG A 286 -3.33 31.40 22.82
C ARG A 286 -2.21 31.64 21.82
N SER A 287 -1.79 32.89 21.69
CA SER A 287 -0.64 33.34 20.91
C SER A 287 0.47 32.29 20.97
N ALA A 288 0.91 31.78 19.81
CA ALA A 288 2.10 30.96 19.71
C ALA A 288 3.25 31.74 20.36
N ARG A 289 3.70 31.29 21.54
CA ARG A 289 4.78 31.96 22.26
C ARG A 289 6.10 31.63 21.58
N LEU A 290 6.74 32.66 21.03
CA LEU A 290 8.17 32.65 20.73
C LEU A 290 8.98 32.62 22.03
N GLY A 291 10.01 31.75 22.07
CA GLY A 291 11.26 31.99 22.76
C GLY A 291 11.27 31.94 24.29
N ALA A 292 11.60 30.76 24.84
CA ALA A 292 12.68 30.60 25.82
C ALA A 292 12.84 29.10 26.08
N ALA A 293 13.93 28.53 25.59
CA ALA A 293 14.38 27.22 26.05
C ALA A 293 14.63 27.28 27.57
N GLN A 294 14.05 26.33 28.31
CA GLN A 294 14.74 25.74 29.44
C GLN A 294 14.87 24.25 29.16
N LEU A 295 16.11 23.84 28.92
CA LEU A 295 16.53 22.44 28.99
C LEU A 295 16.09 21.85 30.35
N PRO A 296 15.58 20.61 30.41
CA PRO A 296 15.37 19.94 31.68
C PRO A 296 16.72 19.75 32.36
N THR A 297 16.92 20.47 33.46
CA THR A 297 18.04 20.25 34.37
C THR A 297 17.93 18.87 35.00
N THR A 298 19.01 18.10 34.89
CA THR A 298 19.29 16.87 35.63
C THR A 298 19.24 17.13 37.14
N SER A 299 18.10 16.91 37.77
CA SER A 299 18.01 16.75 39.22
C SER A 299 16.68 16.11 39.61
N LYS A 300 16.69 14.78 39.78
CA LYS A 300 15.93 13.99 40.76
C LYS A 300 15.97 12.51 40.37
N ILE A 301 17.15 11.90 40.53
CA ILE A 301 17.26 10.49 40.88
C ILE A 301 18.10 10.47 42.15
N SER A 302 17.43 10.63 43.28
CA SER A 302 17.96 10.37 44.61
C SER A 302 16.78 9.95 45.48
N ALA A 303 16.95 8.86 46.22
CA ALA A 303 15.98 8.13 47.03
C ALA A 303 15.16 7.09 46.23
N PHE A 304 15.69 5.86 46.11
CA PHE A 304 15.30 4.77 47.01
C PHE A 304 16.22 3.58 46.76
N SER A 305 17.34 3.56 47.48
CA SER A 305 18.14 2.37 47.75
C SER A 305 18.03 2.12 49.24
N ALA A 306 17.47 0.97 49.62
CA ALA A 306 17.76 0.16 50.81
C ALA A 306 16.50 -0.59 51.23
N GLU A 307 16.50 -1.90 51.01
CA GLU A 307 16.16 -2.92 52.00
C GLU A 307 16.24 -4.29 51.32
N LEU A 308 17.42 -4.90 51.33
CA LEU A 308 17.57 -6.36 51.41
C LEU A 308 18.83 -6.65 52.20
N ASP A 309 18.61 -7.37 53.29
CA ASP A 309 19.52 -7.70 54.37
C ASP A 309 20.44 -8.88 53.99
N ASP A 310 21.54 -8.96 54.71
CA ASP A 310 22.71 -9.83 54.55
C ASP A 310 22.42 -11.35 54.46
N GLY A 311 23.28 -12.07 53.74
CA GLY A 311 23.47 -13.49 53.99
C GLY A 311 24.24 -14.30 52.96
N ASP A 312 25.56 -14.27 53.11
CA ASP A 312 26.47 -15.42 53.01
C ASP A 312 27.31 -15.63 51.73
N GLN A 313 28.61 -15.75 51.98
CA GLN A 313 29.70 -15.92 51.04
C GLN A 313 29.94 -17.41 50.78
N SER A 314 30.17 -17.81 49.52
CA SER A 314 31.18 -18.83 49.25
C SER A 314 31.67 -18.77 47.80
N GLN A 315 33.01 -18.79 47.68
CA GLN A 315 33.76 -18.96 46.45
C GLN A 315 33.63 -20.40 45.94
N ALA A 316 33.46 -20.59 44.63
CA ALA A 316 34.05 -21.72 43.91
C ALA A 316 34.05 -21.47 42.39
N SER A 317 35.24 -21.49 41.83
CA SER A 317 35.54 -21.66 40.40
C SER A 317 35.20 -23.08 39.95
N VAL A 318 34.37 -23.26 38.92
CA VAL A 318 34.36 -24.48 38.09
C VAL A 318 33.95 -24.13 36.66
N SER A 319 34.87 -24.37 35.74
CA SER A 319 34.66 -24.54 34.31
C SER A 319 33.85 -25.80 34.03
N GLU A 320 32.70 -25.69 33.34
CA GLU A 320 31.99 -26.85 32.79
C GLU A 320 31.60 -26.61 31.33
N GLU A 321 32.10 -27.49 30.47
CA GLU A 321 31.70 -27.67 29.07
C GLU A 321 30.19 -27.99 28.99
N LEU A 322 29.46 -27.31 28.09
CA LEU A 322 28.07 -27.64 27.80
C LEU A 322 27.97 -28.86 26.86
N PRO A 323 27.06 -29.81 27.13
CA PRO A 323 27.00 -31.09 26.42
C PRO A 323 26.28 -30.97 25.06
N ALA A 324 26.78 -31.75 24.09
CA ALA A 324 26.25 -31.86 22.74
C ALA A 324 24.76 -32.27 22.71
N ILE A 325 23.90 -31.40 22.20
CA ILE A 325 22.46 -31.65 22.04
C ILE A 325 22.18 -32.15 20.62
N LYS A 326 21.81 -33.43 20.50
CA LYS A 326 21.11 -33.98 19.34
C LYS A 326 19.62 -33.63 19.47
N THR A 327 19.07 -32.72 18.68
CA THR A 327 17.62 -32.44 18.69
C THR A 327 16.95 -32.40 17.31
N ARG A 328 15.69 -32.83 17.35
CA ARG A 328 14.71 -32.96 16.27
C ARG A 328 14.26 -31.58 15.73
N VAL A 329 13.64 -31.62 14.56
CA VAL A 329 13.20 -30.51 13.69
C VAL A 329 12.38 -29.39 14.39
N SER A 330 11.72 -29.64 15.53
CA SER A 330 10.98 -28.61 16.29
C SER A 330 11.86 -27.59 17.04
N SER A 331 13.14 -27.92 17.29
CA SER A 331 14.08 -27.07 18.05
C SER A 331 14.76 -25.96 17.25
N LEU A 332 14.63 -25.97 15.91
CA LEU A 332 15.37 -25.09 15.01
C LEU A 332 14.73 -23.71 14.82
N GLY A 333 13.40 -23.64 14.76
CA GLY A 333 12.67 -22.37 14.76
C GLY A 333 12.82 -21.62 16.08
N GLU A 334 12.79 -22.36 17.20
CA GLU A 334 13.08 -21.81 18.53
C GLU A 334 14.51 -21.29 18.64
N PHE A 335 15.49 -22.04 18.10
CA PHE A 335 16.89 -21.60 18.06
C PHE A 335 17.09 -20.37 17.17
N ALA A 336 16.48 -20.31 15.99
CA ALA A 336 16.53 -19.13 15.12
C ALA A 336 15.86 -17.92 15.76
N ASN A 337 14.69 -18.11 16.39
CA ASN A 337 14.01 -17.04 17.14
C ASN A 337 14.80 -16.60 18.37
N LEU A 338 15.50 -17.52 19.04
CA LEU A 338 16.41 -17.22 20.15
C LEU A 338 17.62 -16.42 19.68
N ILE A 339 18.19 -16.76 18.51
CA ILE A 339 19.26 -15.96 17.90
C ILE A 339 18.73 -14.56 17.58
N VAL A 340 17.60 -14.44 16.90
CA VAL A 340 17.01 -13.13 16.56
C VAL A 340 16.68 -12.33 17.82
N SER A 341 16.14 -12.95 18.86
CA SER A 341 15.84 -12.27 20.13
C SER A 341 17.10 -11.86 20.88
N THR A 342 18.16 -12.68 20.85
CA THR A 342 19.46 -12.38 21.47
C THR A 342 20.17 -11.24 20.73
N LEU A 343 20.19 -11.29 19.40
CA LEU A 343 20.71 -10.23 18.54
C LEU A 343 19.93 -8.93 18.73
N GLY A 344 18.60 -9.01 18.83
CA GLY A 344 17.75 -7.87 19.13
C GLY A 344 18.03 -7.30 20.54
N TYR A 345 18.09 -8.16 21.56
CA TYR A 345 18.30 -7.76 22.95
C TYR A 345 19.65 -7.05 23.15
N ALA A 346 20.72 -7.59 22.57
CA ALA A 346 22.07 -7.02 22.66
C ALA A 346 22.16 -5.58 22.13
N LYS A 347 21.28 -5.19 21.21
CA LYS A 347 21.25 -3.84 20.64
C LYS A 347 20.48 -2.82 21.49
N TYR A 348 19.44 -3.27 22.20
CA TYR A 348 18.56 -2.38 22.99
C TYR A 348 18.91 -2.36 24.48
N ALA A 349 19.82 -3.23 24.93
CA ALA A 349 20.37 -3.18 26.28
C ALA A 349 21.38 -2.02 26.37
N PRO A 350 21.19 -1.04 27.29
CA PRO A 350 22.05 0.14 27.38
C PRO A 350 23.51 -0.14 27.80
N ASP A 351 23.80 -1.37 28.21
CA ASP A 351 25.07 -1.78 28.82
C ASP A 351 25.87 -2.80 27.98
N VAL A 352 25.43 -3.12 26.76
CA VAL A 352 26.03 -4.15 25.90
C VAL A 352 26.49 -3.54 24.58
N ASP A 353 27.81 -3.46 24.36
CA ASP A 353 28.42 -3.13 23.08
C ASP A 353 28.86 -4.44 22.39
N LEU A 354 27.99 -4.97 21.51
CA LEU A 354 28.19 -6.25 20.85
C LEU A 354 28.63 -6.03 19.39
N ASP A 355 29.83 -6.48 19.04
CA ASP A 355 30.28 -6.51 17.64
C ASP A 355 29.58 -7.67 16.91
N ILE A 356 28.62 -7.32 16.05
CA ILE A 356 27.81 -8.29 15.31
C ILE A 356 28.66 -9.18 14.40
N ASP A 357 29.76 -8.67 13.86
CA ASP A 357 30.63 -9.46 12.98
C ASP A 357 31.32 -10.56 13.79
N VAL A 358 31.82 -10.26 14.99
CA VAL A 358 32.42 -11.25 15.90
C VAL A 358 31.41 -12.30 16.32
N VAL A 359 30.20 -11.87 16.70
CA VAL A 359 29.13 -12.78 17.15
C VAL A 359 28.71 -13.72 16.04
N MET A 360 28.60 -13.22 14.81
CA MET A 360 28.26 -14.06 13.68
C MET A 360 29.41 -14.98 13.25
N ILE A 361 30.67 -14.62 13.50
CA ILE A 361 31.82 -15.53 13.34
C ILE A 361 31.67 -16.71 14.31
N ASP A 362 31.45 -16.41 15.60
CA ASP A 362 31.31 -17.44 16.64
C ASP A 362 30.11 -18.36 16.39
N ILE A 363 28.96 -17.79 15.98
CA ILE A 363 27.77 -18.56 15.61
C ILE A 363 28.08 -19.47 14.42
N ASN A 364 28.73 -18.96 13.37
CA ASN A 364 29.03 -19.74 12.19
C ASN A 364 30.04 -20.87 12.49
N GLU A 365 31.07 -20.59 13.28
CA GLU A 365 32.05 -21.58 13.73
C GLU A 365 31.38 -22.67 14.59
N TYR A 366 30.52 -22.28 15.54
CA TYR A 366 29.74 -23.22 16.34
C TYR A 366 28.84 -24.09 15.46
N MET A 367 28.14 -23.50 14.49
CA MET A 367 27.28 -24.23 13.56
C MET A 367 28.07 -25.23 12.71
N GLU A 368 29.26 -24.86 12.25
CA GLU A 368 30.16 -25.76 11.52
C GLU A 368 30.63 -26.93 12.40
N GLN A 369 31.11 -26.65 13.61
CA GLN A 369 31.53 -27.67 14.57
C GLN A 369 30.39 -28.61 15.00
N ALA A 370 29.18 -28.08 15.13
CA ALA A 370 27.98 -28.84 15.45
C ALA A 370 27.46 -29.68 14.26
N GLY A 371 28.05 -29.55 13.07
CA GLY A 371 27.63 -30.27 11.87
C GLY A 371 26.29 -29.79 11.33
N ALA A 372 26.02 -28.48 11.39
CA ALA A 372 24.77 -27.90 10.93
C ALA A 372 24.51 -28.22 9.44
N THR A 373 23.30 -28.70 9.15
CA THR A 373 22.90 -29.03 7.77
C THR A 373 22.55 -27.77 6.98
N SER A 374 22.57 -27.85 5.65
CA SER A 374 22.14 -26.75 4.77
C SER A 374 20.74 -26.21 5.07
N ASN A 375 19.84 -27.06 5.57
CA ASN A 375 18.48 -26.64 5.96
C ASN A 375 18.52 -25.65 7.13
N ILE A 376 19.46 -25.83 8.07
CA ILE A 376 19.61 -24.94 9.22
C ILE A 376 20.03 -23.54 8.77
N TYR A 377 21.05 -23.44 7.91
CA TYR A 377 21.47 -22.15 7.34
C TYR A 377 20.33 -21.45 6.59
N GLN A 378 19.57 -22.23 5.81
CA GLN A 378 18.44 -21.71 5.03
C GLN A 378 17.30 -21.19 5.92
N ASP A 379 16.93 -21.93 6.96
CA ASP A 379 15.86 -21.54 7.88
C ASP A 379 16.28 -20.32 8.70
N LEU A 380 17.54 -20.26 9.14
CA LEU A 380 18.09 -19.11 9.86
C LEU A 380 18.10 -17.85 8.98
N LEU A 381 18.57 -17.96 7.73
CA LEU A 381 18.52 -16.85 6.76
C LEU A 381 17.09 -16.37 6.54
N ARG A 382 16.11 -17.27 6.41
CA ARG A 382 14.70 -16.90 6.23
C ARG A 382 14.21 -16.05 7.41
N VAL A 383 14.39 -16.53 8.64
CA VAL A 383 13.92 -15.86 9.85
C VAL A 383 14.62 -14.51 10.07
N ILE A 384 15.93 -14.44 9.81
CA ILE A 384 16.70 -13.20 9.97
C ILE A 384 16.30 -12.15 8.94
N LEU A 385 16.23 -12.52 7.65
CA LEU A 385 15.99 -11.57 6.58
C LEU A 385 14.57 -10.99 6.61
N SER A 386 13.59 -11.76 7.10
CA SER A 386 12.20 -11.35 7.30
C SER A 386 11.93 -10.69 8.66
N SER A 387 12.95 -10.46 9.50
CA SER A 387 12.76 -9.91 10.83
C SER A 387 12.65 -8.38 10.81
N ASP A 388 11.51 -7.85 11.26
CA ASP A 388 11.32 -6.40 11.48
C ASP A 388 12.08 -5.89 12.72
N TYR A 389 12.56 -6.79 13.58
CA TYR A 389 13.32 -6.44 14.79
C TYR A 389 14.80 -6.16 14.51
N LEU A 390 15.32 -6.65 13.38
CA LEU A 390 16.72 -6.52 12.96
C LEU A 390 16.89 -5.42 11.92
N ASP A 391 17.87 -4.55 12.12
CA ASP A 391 18.18 -3.54 11.11
C ASP A 391 18.85 -4.14 9.87
N ALA A 392 18.95 -3.32 8.82
CA ALA A 392 19.52 -3.75 7.54
C ALA A 392 21.01 -4.15 7.63
N ASN A 393 21.79 -3.57 8.54
CA ASN A 393 23.20 -3.92 8.67
C ASN A 393 23.35 -5.33 9.24
N MET A 394 22.62 -5.63 10.33
CA MET A 394 22.62 -6.96 10.96
C MET A 394 22.11 -8.02 9.98
N ARG A 395 20.99 -7.76 9.29
CA ARG A 395 20.47 -8.68 8.27
C ARG A 395 21.48 -8.93 7.14
N PHE A 396 22.19 -7.89 6.71
CA PHE A 396 23.22 -8.01 5.68
C PHE A 396 24.46 -8.79 6.15
N THR A 397 25.00 -8.51 7.34
CA THR A 397 26.12 -9.27 7.92
C THR A 397 25.75 -10.75 8.00
N CYS A 398 24.57 -11.08 8.51
CA CYS A 398 24.10 -12.46 8.56
C CYS A 398 24.01 -13.09 7.17
N LEU A 399 23.50 -12.37 6.16
CA LEU A 399 23.48 -12.85 4.78
C LEU A 399 24.89 -13.19 4.28
N GLN A 400 25.85 -12.29 4.50
CA GLN A 400 27.23 -12.44 4.05
C GLN A 400 27.95 -13.65 4.69
N MET A 401 27.59 -13.98 5.92
CA MET A 401 28.24 -15.02 6.70
C MET A 401 27.57 -16.39 6.59
N LEU A 402 26.24 -16.42 6.47
CA LEU A 402 25.47 -17.66 6.44
C LEU A 402 25.22 -18.19 5.02
N LEU A 403 25.29 -17.35 3.98
CA LEU A 403 25.11 -17.83 2.61
C LEU A 403 26.32 -18.68 2.19
N ASN A 404 26.04 -19.89 1.73
CA ASN A 404 27.07 -20.80 1.23
C ASN A 404 26.49 -21.72 0.15
N SER A 405 27.35 -22.51 -0.50
CA SER A 405 26.95 -23.40 -1.60
C SER A 405 25.97 -24.51 -1.20
N GLY A 406 25.74 -24.75 0.10
CA GLY A 406 24.72 -25.66 0.60
C GLY A 406 23.32 -25.05 0.59
N VAL A 407 23.19 -23.73 0.67
CA VAL A 407 21.89 -23.03 0.71
C VAL A 407 21.21 -23.11 -0.65
N SER A 408 19.97 -23.61 -0.67
CA SER A 408 19.22 -23.84 -1.91
C SER A 408 18.10 -22.85 -2.17
N PHE A 409 17.66 -22.12 -1.15
CA PHE A 409 16.59 -21.12 -1.22
C PHE A 409 17.06 -19.84 -0.54
N LEU A 410 16.92 -18.72 -1.25
CA LEU A 410 17.18 -17.39 -0.70
C LEU A 410 16.06 -16.43 -1.12
N MET A 411 15.56 -15.70 -0.14
CA MET A 411 14.61 -14.60 -0.29
C MET A 411 15.18 -13.41 0.48
N THR A 412 15.45 -12.32 -0.22
CA THR A 412 16.16 -11.18 0.39
C THR A 412 15.28 -10.31 1.26
N GLU A 413 13.97 -10.28 1.00
CA GLU A 413 13.05 -9.27 1.56
C GLU A 413 13.48 -7.83 1.22
N VAL A 414 12.81 -6.86 1.84
CA VAL A 414 13.06 -5.43 1.60
C VAL A 414 14.35 -4.99 2.30
N PHE A 415 15.26 -4.40 1.53
CA PHE A 415 16.48 -3.75 2.01
C PHE A 415 16.53 -2.27 1.62
N PRO A 416 17.27 -1.42 2.36
CA PRO A 416 17.60 -0.08 1.91
C PRO A 416 18.49 -0.11 0.66
N PHE A 417 18.34 0.89 -0.21
CA PHE A 417 19.07 1.00 -1.49
C PHE A 417 20.60 0.83 -1.37
N SER A 418 21.21 1.32 -0.28
CA SER A 418 22.66 1.20 -0.04
C SER A 418 23.19 -0.22 0.08
N TYR A 419 22.31 -1.23 0.21
CA TYR A 419 22.68 -2.64 0.35
C TYR A 419 22.51 -3.44 -0.94
N TYR A 420 21.82 -2.92 -1.96
CA TYR A 420 21.49 -3.69 -3.17
C TYR A 420 22.73 -4.24 -3.87
N GLU A 421 23.72 -3.38 -4.13
CA GLU A 421 24.99 -3.83 -4.74
C GLU A 421 25.70 -4.88 -3.89
N LYS A 422 25.79 -4.66 -2.58
CA LYS A 422 26.49 -5.56 -1.65
C LYS A 422 25.82 -6.94 -1.61
N ILE A 423 24.49 -6.97 -1.58
CA ILE A 423 23.70 -8.21 -1.62
C ILE A 423 24.02 -8.99 -2.90
N LEU A 424 24.01 -8.31 -4.05
CA LEU A 424 24.33 -8.94 -5.33
C LEU A 424 25.76 -9.48 -5.39
N GLN A 425 26.73 -8.77 -4.83
CA GLN A 425 28.12 -9.24 -4.72
C GLN A 425 28.21 -10.53 -3.90
N VAL A 426 27.54 -10.57 -2.74
CA VAL A 426 27.50 -11.77 -1.88
C VAL A 426 26.87 -12.95 -2.62
N ILE A 427 25.72 -12.74 -3.28
CA ILE A 427 25.04 -13.81 -4.04
C ILE A 427 25.92 -14.27 -5.22
N ALA A 428 26.57 -13.35 -5.94
CA ALA A 428 27.47 -13.68 -7.04
C ALA A 428 28.71 -14.46 -6.58
N ALA A 429 29.15 -14.27 -5.34
CA ALA A 429 30.30 -14.95 -4.75
C ALA A 429 29.95 -16.33 -4.17
N GLN A 430 28.83 -16.44 -3.45
CA GLN A 430 28.51 -17.59 -2.59
C GLN A 430 27.25 -18.36 -3.01
N GLY A 431 26.41 -17.80 -3.88
CA GLY A 431 25.08 -18.30 -4.21
C GLY A 431 25.02 -19.45 -5.22
N SER A 432 26.13 -20.09 -5.59
CA SER A 432 26.16 -21.11 -6.66
C SER A 432 25.28 -22.33 -6.39
N GLY A 433 24.93 -22.59 -5.12
CA GLY A 433 24.03 -23.67 -4.69
C GLY A 433 22.53 -23.39 -4.87
N LEU A 434 22.17 -22.13 -5.17
CA LEU A 434 20.78 -21.70 -5.18
C LEU A 434 19.95 -22.39 -6.27
N ARG A 435 18.79 -22.90 -5.84
CA ARG A 435 17.70 -23.40 -6.69
C ARG A 435 16.55 -22.40 -6.75
N VAL A 436 16.33 -21.66 -5.68
CA VAL A 436 15.34 -20.59 -5.62
C VAL A 436 16.04 -19.31 -5.21
N LEU A 437 15.92 -18.28 -6.04
CA LEU A 437 16.37 -16.93 -5.74
C LEU A 437 15.19 -15.98 -5.89
N ASN A 438 14.82 -15.32 -4.80
CA ASN A 438 13.79 -14.30 -4.80
C ASN A 438 14.40 -12.95 -4.36
N LEU A 439 14.41 -11.99 -5.28
CA LEU A 439 14.93 -10.64 -5.10
C LEU A 439 13.81 -9.59 -4.98
N LYS A 440 12.58 -10.00 -4.67
CA LYS A 440 11.50 -9.06 -4.37
C LYS A 440 11.93 -8.16 -3.19
N GLY A 441 11.81 -6.85 -3.37
CA GLY A 441 12.27 -5.85 -2.39
C GLY A 441 13.69 -5.33 -2.62
N VAL A 442 14.40 -5.84 -3.62
CA VAL A 442 15.69 -5.32 -4.11
C VAL A 442 15.48 -4.75 -5.51
N TRP A 443 15.93 -3.51 -5.75
CA TRP A 443 15.82 -2.90 -7.08
C TRP A 443 17.19 -2.82 -7.75
N ILE A 444 17.26 -3.26 -9.00
CA ILE A 444 18.51 -3.37 -9.74
C ILE A 444 18.33 -2.63 -11.07
N LYS A 445 19.18 -1.64 -11.31
CA LYS A 445 19.25 -0.92 -12.58
C LYS A 445 20.67 -0.93 -13.12
N ASN A 446 20.80 -0.61 -14.41
CA ASN A 446 21.99 -0.54 -15.27
C ASN A 446 23.37 -0.68 -14.59
N GLU A 447 23.69 0.13 -13.59
CA GLU A 447 24.99 0.10 -12.89
C GLU A 447 25.30 -1.21 -12.15
N HIS A 448 24.28 -1.95 -11.69
CA HIS A 448 24.45 -3.20 -10.93
C HIS A 448 24.08 -4.46 -11.74
N MET A 449 23.59 -4.31 -12.98
CA MET A 449 23.07 -5.42 -13.79
C MET A 449 24.14 -6.48 -14.12
N ASN A 450 25.41 -6.08 -14.18
CA ASN A 450 26.53 -7.00 -14.38
C ASN A 450 26.58 -8.11 -13.31
N TYR A 451 26.27 -7.79 -12.05
CA TYR A 451 26.20 -8.80 -11.00
C TYR A 451 25.05 -9.79 -11.24
N MET A 452 23.90 -9.32 -11.73
CA MET A 452 22.82 -10.22 -12.11
C MET A 452 23.21 -11.16 -13.24
N PHE A 453 23.93 -10.68 -14.25
CA PHE A 453 24.47 -11.56 -15.29
C PHE A 453 25.43 -12.61 -14.73
N GLU A 454 26.28 -12.25 -13.77
CA GLU A 454 27.15 -13.22 -13.10
C GLU A 454 26.37 -14.24 -12.26
N ILE A 455 25.38 -13.78 -11.48
CA ILE A 455 24.52 -14.64 -10.66
C ILE A 455 23.84 -15.67 -11.55
N VAL A 456 23.21 -15.25 -12.64
CA VAL A 456 22.53 -16.15 -13.58
C VAL A 456 23.49 -17.17 -14.22
N LYS A 457 24.72 -16.76 -14.54
CA LYS A 457 25.76 -17.66 -15.11
C LYS A 457 26.29 -18.68 -14.09
N LYS A 458 26.44 -18.29 -12.82
CA LYS A 458 27.00 -19.12 -11.75
C LYS A 458 25.95 -20.02 -11.10
N CYS A 459 24.72 -19.54 -10.90
CA CYS A 459 23.63 -20.27 -10.26
C CYS A 459 22.92 -21.23 -11.23
N GLN A 460 23.66 -22.20 -11.79
CA GLN A 460 23.16 -23.11 -12.83
C GLN A 460 22.07 -24.09 -12.36
N TYR A 461 21.82 -24.14 -11.05
CA TYR A 461 20.82 -25.00 -10.43
C TYR A 461 19.46 -24.32 -10.21
N LEU A 462 19.31 -23.05 -10.61
CA LEU A 462 18.07 -22.30 -10.47
C LEU A 462 16.89 -23.02 -11.15
N THR A 463 15.88 -23.33 -10.35
CA THR A 463 14.56 -23.79 -10.75
C THR A 463 13.51 -22.69 -10.62
N LYS A 464 13.72 -21.71 -9.73
CA LYS A 464 12.84 -20.54 -9.57
C LYS A 464 13.65 -19.26 -9.44
N LEU A 465 13.29 -18.25 -10.22
CA LEU A 465 13.90 -16.91 -10.18
C LEU A 465 12.80 -15.86 -10.13
N TYR A 466 12.82 -15.02 -9.09
CA TYR A 466 11.91 -13.88 -8.94
C TYR A 466 12.72 -12.60 -8.95
N VAL A 467 12.54 -11.82 -10.01
CA VAL A 467 13.22 -10.55 -10.28
C VAL A 467 12.22 -9.49 -10.78
N PRO A 468 11.13 -9.24 -10.04
CA PRO A 468 10.17 -8.23 -10.43
C PRO A 468 10.83 -6.85 -10.41
N TYR A 469 10.46 -5.97 -11.35
CA TYR A 469 11.06 -4.63 -11.49
C TYR A 469 12.60 -4.63 -11.63
N ILE A 470 13.16 -5.67 -12.26
CA ILE A 470 14.59 -5.77 -12.59
C ILE A 470 14.86 -6.14 -14.06
N ALA A 471 14.06 -7.04 -14.62
CA ALA A 471 14.35 -7.68 -15.91
C ALA A 471 14.32 -6.74 -17.12
N ASN A 472 15.26 -6.98 -18.05
CA ASN A 472 15.36 -6.33 -19.35
C ASN A 472 15.76 -7.36 -20.42
N ASP A 473 15.84 -6.95 -21.69
CA ASP A 473 16.19 -7.84 -22.80
C ASP A 473 17.53 -8.57 -22.60
N ASP A 474 18.56 -7.86 -22.14
CA ASP A 474 19.89 -8.44 -21.89
C ASP A 474 19.84 -9.53 -20.81
N LEU A 475 19.11 -9.30 -19.72
CA LEU A 475 18.96 -10.28 -18.65
C LEU A 475 18.19 -11.50 -19.15
N LEU A 476 17.13 -11.30 -19.95
CA LEU A 476 16.39 -12.41 -20.57
C LEU A 476 17.28 -13.22 -21.51
N GLU A 477 18.14 -12.58 -22.29
CA GLU A 477 19.13 -13.27 -23.13
C GLU A 477 20.13 -14.10 -22.30
N VAL A 478 20.59 -13.59 -21.16
CA VAL A 478 21.48 -14.34 -20.26
C VAL A 478 20.71 -15.51 -19.62
N ILE A 479 19.50 -15.29 -19.11
CA ILE A 479 18.65 -16.35 -18.55
C ILE A 479 18.43 -17.45 -19.59
N SER A 480 18.07 -17.08 -20.82
CA SER A 480 17.76 -18.00 -21.91
C SER A 480 18.95 -18.85 -22.36
N LYS A 481 20.19 -18.43 -22.06
CA LYS A 481 21.42 -19.18 -22.36
C LYS A 481 21.87 -20.11 -21.23
N TYR A 482 21.72 -19.69 -19.97
CA TYR A 482 22.39 -20.36 -18.84
C TYR A 482 21.42 -21.16 -17.93
N CYS A 483 20.15 -20.76 -17.80
CA CYS A 483 19.23 -21.32 -16.80
C CYS A 483 18.50 -22.61 -17.24
N LYS A 484 19.23 -23.69 -17.52
CA LYS A 484 18.69 -24.95 -18.09
C LYS A 484 17.66 -25.70 -17.24
N ARG A 485 17.49 -25.33 -15.97
CA ARG A 485 16.58 -26.01 -15.02
C ARG A 485 15.40 -25.14 -14.59
N LEU A 486 15.30 -23.93 -15.11
CA LEU A 486 14.30 -22.95 -14.69
C LEU A 486 12.89 -23.42 -15.03
N GLN A 487 12.02 -23.36 -14.04
CA GLN A 487 10.60 -23.74 -14.10
C GLN A 487 9.69 -22.56 -13.79
N VAL A 488 10.10 -21.71 -12.84
CA VAL A 488 9.37 -20.50 -12.46
C VAL A 488 10.24 -19.29 -12.74
N LEU A 489 9.71 -18.34 -13.50
CA LEU A 489 10.33 -17.06 -13.77
C LEU A 489 9.32 -15.94 -13.52
N ASP A 490 9.62 -15.07 -12.58
CA ASP A 490 8.86 -13.84 -12.34
C ASP A 490 9.71 -12.64 -12.76
N ILE A 491 9.28 -12.00 -13.83
CA ILE A 491 9.83 -10.79 -14.46
C ILE A 491 8.76 -9.70 -14.55
N SER A 492 7.75 -9.77 -13.66
CA SER A 492 6.64 -8.82 -13.62
C SER A 492 7.10 -7.42 -13.20
N GLY A 493 6.27 -6.41 -13.46
CA GLY A 493 6.59 -5.03 -13.08
C GLY A 493 7.48 -4.26 -14.05
N GLU A 494 8.04 -4.92 -15.06
CA GLU A 494 9.03 -4.31 -15.94
C GLU A 494 8.49 -3.71 -17.23
N THR A 495 9.17 -2.66 -17.68
CA THR A 495 8.85 -1.91 -18.91
C THR A 495 9.98 -1.89 -19.93
N ASP A 496 11.19 -2.33 -19.55
CA ASP A 496 12.37 -2.39 -20.40
C ASP A 496 12.53 -3.76 -21.11
N ILE A 497 11.44 -4.53 -21.22
CA ILE A 497 11.38 -5.79 -21.96
C ILE A 497 10.68 -5.55 -23.29
N THR A 498 11.33 -5.92 -24.39
CA THR A 498 10.79 -5.84 -25.74
C THR A 498 10.56 -7.23 -26.34
N GLU A 499 10.04 -7.27 -27.57
CA GLU A 499 9.91 -8.49 -28.36
C GLU A 499 11.24 -9.28 -28.46
N ILE A 500 12.39 -8.60 -28.42
CA ILE A 500 13.72 -9.23 -28.53
C ILE A 500 14.00 -10.12 -27.32
N GLY A 501 13.78 -9.60 -26.10
CA GLY A 501 13.98 -10.35 -24.87
C GLY A 501 13.02 -11.53 -24.75
N ILE A 502 11.76 -11.34 -25.14
CA ILE A 502 10.74 -12.40 -25.13
C ILE A 502 11.07 -13.49 -26.16
N ASP A 503 11.50 -13.13 -27.37
CA ASP A 503 11.93 -14.09 -28.39
C ASP A 503 13.13 -14.92 -27.89
N CYS A 504 14.11 -14.26 -27.27
CA CYS A 504 15.27 -14.93 -26.67
C CYS A 504 14.85 -15.93 -25.59
N LEU A 505 13.97 -15.53 -24.68
CA LEU A 505 13.48 -16.39 -23.59
C LEU A 505 12.71 -17.60 -24.15
N SER A 506 11.78 -17.35 -25.07
CA SER A 506 10.87 -18.36 -25.62
C SER A 506 11.60 -19.45 -26.41
N LYS A 507 12.74 -19.12 -27.03
CA LYS A 507 13.60 -20.06 -27.77
C LYS A 507 14.82 -20.54 -26.97
N GLY A 508 14.92 -20.13 -25.71
CA GLY A 508 16.04 -20.41 -24.82
C GLY A 508 16.14 -21.86 -24.34
N VAL A 509 17.23 -22.16 -23.63
CA VAL A 509 17.49 -23.49 -23.05
C VAL A 509 16.47 -23.90 -21.98
N CYS A 510 15.71 -22.94 -21.44
CA CYS A 510 14.70 -23.16 -20.41
C CYS A 510 13.27 -23.32 -20.96
N SER A 511 13.01 -23.05 -22.24
CA SER A 511 11.65 -22.98 -22.79
C SER A 511 10.81 -24.23 -22.52
N ASN A 512 11.40 -25.41 -22.71
CA ASN A 512 10.76 -26.71 -22.46
C ASN A 512 10.56 -27.05 -20.98
N ARG A 513 11.06 -26.23 -20.04
CA ARG A 513 10.92 -26.48 -18.60
C ARG A 513 10.11 -25.43 -17.86
N LEU A 514 9.94 -24.24 -18.44
CA LEU A 514 9.12 -23.19 -17.85
C LEU A 514 7.68 -23.67 -17.70
N THR A 515 7.17 -23.57 -16.48
CA THR A 515 5.80 -23.89 -16.09
C THR A 515 5.05 -22.66 -15.59
N VAL A 516 5.75 -21.69 -14.99
CA VAL A 516 5.18 -20.42 -14.54
C VAL A 516 6.04 -19.29 -15.08
N ILE A 517 5.40 -18.33 -15.76
CA ILE A 517 6.06 -17.13 -16.25
C ILE A 517 5.18 -15.95 -15.85
N ASP A 518 5.63 -15.14 -14.90
CA ASP A 518 4.93 -13.91 -14.53
C ASP A 518 5.62 -12.74 -15.24
N VAL A 519 4.85 -12.01 -16.03
CA VAL A 519 5.34 -11.02 -17.00
C VAL A 519 4.34 -9.89 -17.17
N GLY A 520 4.84 -8.66 -17.35
CA GLY A 520 4.03 -7.46 -17.42
C GLY A 520 3.49 -7.02 -16.06
N MET A 521 2.51 -6.13 -16.08
CA MET A 521 1.81 -5.64 -14.89
C MET A 521 0.31 -5.90 -15.02
N PRO A 522 -0.38 -6.30 -13.94
CA PRO A 522 -1.83 -6.51 -13.99
C PRO A 522 -2.56 -5.25 -14.50
N GLY A 523 -3.35 -5.42 -15.56
CA GLY A 523 -4.13 -4.36 -16.20
C GLY A 523 -3.38 -3.49 -17.21
N GLU A 524 -2.06 -3.65 -17.36
CA GLU A 524 -1.25 -2.85 -18.28
C GLU A 524 -0.78 -3.66 -19.49
N GLU A 525 -0.92 -3.08 -20.68
CA GLU A 525 -0.55 -3.70 -21.96
C GLU A 525 0.90 -3.32 -22.36
N ASN A 526 1.82 -3.30 -21.38
CA ASN A 526 3.22 -2.92 -21.63
C ASN A 526 3.97 -3.97 -22.45
N ILE A 527 3.51 -5.21 -22.44
CA ILE A 527 4.00 -6.30 -23.28
C ILE A 527 2.86 -6.73 -24.20
N CYS A 528 3.14 -6.75 -25.51
CA CYS A 528 2.13 -7.02 -26.51
C CYS A 528 1.65 -8.47 -26.41
N TYR A 529 0.36 -8.70 -26.67
CA TYR A 529 -0.21 -10.06 -26.64
C TYR A 529 0.42 -10.98 -27.70
N SER A 530 1.00 -10.43 -28.78
CA SER A 530 1.77 -11.21 -29.75
C SER A 530 3.07 -11.78 -29.18
N ASP A 531 3.69 -11.07 -28.23
CA ASP A 531 4.91 -11.54 -27.56
C ASP A 531 4.58 -12.66 -26.59
N ILE A 532 3.45 -12.55 -25.89
CA ILE A 532 2.93 -13.64 -25.05
C ILE A 532 2.51 -14.84 -25.90
N ALA A 533 2.00 -14.61 -27.12
CA ALA A 533 1.74 -15.70 -28.06
C ALA A 533 3.03 -16.47 -28.42
N LEU A 534 4.17 -15.79 -28.60
CA LEU A 534 5.47 -16.45 -28.80
C LEU A 534 5.86 -17.34 -27.61
N ILE A 535 5.62 -16.89 -26.38
CA ILE A 535 5.85 -17.70 -25.18
C ILE A 535 4.96 -18.95 -25.20
N LEU A 536 3.67 -18.79 -25.44
CA LEU A 536 2.70 -19.90 -25.42
C LEU A 536 2.99 -20.93 -26.52
N GLU A 537 3.47 -20.50 -27.69
CA GLU A 537 3.86 -21.38 -28.78
C GLU A 537 5.14 -22.17 -28.47
N ASN A 538 6.16 -21.51 -27.92
CA ASN A 538 7.51 -22.10 -27.79
C ASN A 538 7.81 -22.67 -26.39
N CYS A 539 7.00 -22.37 -25.39
CA CYS A 539 7.11 -22.90 -24.03
C CYS A 539 5.92 -23.83 -23.70
N PRO A 540 5.92 -25.09 -24.18
CA PRO A 540 4.75 -25.97 -24.19
C PRO A 540 4.29 -26.46 -22.80
N ASN A 541 5.08 -26.20 -21.75
CA ASN A 541 4.80 -26.62 -20.38
C ASN A 541 4.29 -25.49 -19.49
N VAL A 542 4.08 -24.28 -20.03
CA VAL A 542 3.53 -23.15 -19.28
C VAL A 542 2.10 -23.47 -18.84
N GLU A 543 1.89 -23.43 -17.52
CA GLU A 543 0.62 -23.68 -16.86
C GLU A 543 -0.01 -22.38 -16.32
N THR A 544 0.77 -21.32 -16.15
CA THR A 544 0.33 -20.06 -15.53
C THR A 544 1.10 -18.84 -16.02
N LEU A 545 0.37 -17.77 -16.30
CA LEU A 545 0.83 -16.41 -16.58
C LEU A 545 0.08 -15.44 -15.65
N SER A 546 0.40 -15.41 -14.35
CA SER A 546 -0.54 -14.88 -13.34
C SER A 546 -0.69 -13.37 -13.36
N THR A 547 0.38 -12.66 -13.72
CA THR A 547 0.42 -11.20 -13.73
C THR A 547 0.02 -10.57 -15.07
N TYR A 548 -0.14 -11.38 -16.14
CA TYR A 548 -0.51 -10.89 -17.46
C TYR A 548 -2.02 -10.88 -17.66
N SER A 549 -2.57 -9.73 -18.05
CA SER A 549 -4.03 -9.48 -18.11
C SER A 549 -4.70 -9.73 -19.45
N PHE A 550 -3.95 -10.05 -20.51
CA PHE A 550 -4.46 -10.12 -21.89
C PHE A 550 -4.17 -11.47 -22.55
N VAL A 551 -4.30 -12.57 -21.80
CA VAL A 551 -4.00 -13.92 -22.30
C VAL A 551 -4.99 -14.35 -23.40
N GLY A 552 -6.25 -13.91 -23.34
CA GLY A 552 -7.27 -14.19 -24.34
C GLY A 552 -6.88 -13.70 -25.75
N PRO A 553 -6.54 -12.41 -25.93
CA PRO A 553 -5.98 -11.90 -27.17
C PRO A 553 -4.76 -12.67 -27.69
N ALA A 554 -3.85 -13.10 -26.81
CA ALA A 554 -2.68 -13.90 -27.20
C ALA A 554 -3.09 -15.27 -27.79
N LEU A 555 -4.00 -15.99 -27.11
CA LEU A 555 -4.53 -17.26 -27.59
C LEU A 555 -5.32 -17.11 -28.89
N LYS A 556 -6.11 -16.04 -29.00
CA LYS A 556 -6.84 -15.68 -30.21
C LYS A 556 -5.88 -15.40 -31.37
N PHE A 557 -4.81 -14.66 -31.13
CA PHE A 557 -3.78 -14.40 -32.14
C PHE A 557 -3.17 -15.68 -32.68
N ILE A 558 -2.82 -16.65 -31.81
CA ILE A 558 -2.31 -17.97 -32.22
C ILE A 558 -3.36 -18.71 -33.04
N TYR A 559 -4.60 -18.78 -32.54
CA TYR A 559 -5.67 -19.52 -33.19
C TYR A 559 -6.00 -18.98 -34.59
N ASP A 560 -6.08 -17.66 -34.74
CA ASP A 560 -6.49 -16.99 -35.98
C ASP A 560 -5.36 -16.94 -37.02
N ASN A 561 -4.09 -16.81 -36.59
CA ASN A 561 -2.98 -16.49 -37.49
C ASN A 561 -1.91 -17.59 -37.60
N ILE A 562 -1.80 -18.49 -36.61
CA ILE A 562 -0.68 -19.44 -36.50
C ILE A 562 -1.17 -20.89 -36.63
N ASN A 563 -2.04 -21.33 -35.72
CA ASN A 563 -2.49 -22.72 -35.64
C ASN A 563 -3.91 -22.84 -35.03
N THR A 564 -4.88 -23.22 -35.86
CA THR A 564 -6.28 -23.41 -35.46
C THR A 564 -6.49 -24.62 -34.53
N ASP A 565 -5.55 -25.56 -34.48
CA ASP A 565 -5.60 -26.74 -33.61
C ASP A 565 -4.77 -26.57 -32.33
N PHE A 566 -4.28 -25.36 -32.06
CA PHE A 566 -3.43 -25.07 -30.91
C PHE A 566 -4.10 -25.46 -29.58
N LYS A 567 -3.32 -26.14 -28.71
CA LYS A 567 -3.67 -26.47 -27.33
C LYS A 567 -2.48 -26.17 -26.43
N CYS A 568 -2.74 -25.60 -25.26
CA CYS A 568 -1.73 -25.33 -24.24
C CYS A 568 -2.09 -25.98 -22.90
N LYS A 569 -1.15 -25.93 -21.94
CA LYS A 569 -1.30 -26.54 -20.60
C LYS A 569 -1.72 -25.54 -19.52
N LEU A 570 -2.23 -24.37 -19.91
CA LEU A 570 -2.70 -23.38 -18.96
C LEU A 570 -3.77 -23.98 -18.04
N LYS A 571 -3.48 -23.92 -16.74
CA LYS A 571 -4.41 -24.26 -15.64
C LYS A 571 -4.99 -23.01 -14.99
N TYR A 572 -4.26 -21.90 -15.08
CA TYR A 572 -4.69 -20.56 -14.67
C TYR A 572 -4.64 -19.60 -15.85
N LEU A 573 -5.64 -18.74 -15.97
CA LEU A 573 -5.68 -17.66 -16.96
C LEU A 573 -6.33 -16.40 -16.37
N HIS A 574 -5.76 -15.24 -16.68
CA HIS A 574 -6.35 -13.92 -16.45
C HIS A 574 -6.56 -13.23 -17.79
N ASP A 575 -7.77 -12.75 -18.04
CA ASP A 575 -8.08 -11.97 -19.23
C ASP A 575 -8.96 -10.75 -18.90
N THR A 576 -8.79 -9.68 -19.67
CA THR A 576 -9.46 -8.39 -19.48
C THR A 576 -10.26 -8.00 -20.71
N GLY A 577 -11.50 -7.55 -20.53
CA GLY A 577 -12.35 -7.11 -21.63
C GLY A 577 -12.83 -8.26 -22.54
N THR A 578 -12.83 -9.49 -22.01
CA THR A 578 -13.12 -10.73 -22.74
C THR A 578 -14.52 -10.72 -23.37
N ASP A 579 -14.59 -10.99 -24.67
CA ASP A 579 -15.85 -11.22 -25.38
C ASP A 579 -16.12 -12.70 -25.66
N GLU A 580 -17.30 -12.97 -26.21
CA GLU A 580 -17.76 -14.34 -26.47
C GLU A 580 -16.78 -15.10 -27.38
N GLU A 581 -16.28 -14.47 -28.45
CA GLU A 581 -15.37 -15.10 -29.39
C GLU A 581 -14.02 -15.42 -28.74
N THR A 582 -13.47 -14.46 -28.00
CA THR A 582 -12.21 -14.66 -27.26
C THR A 582 -12.36 -15.78 -26.22
N LEU A 583 -13.47 -15.80 -25.48
CA LEU A 583 -13.74 -16.82 -24.47
C LEU A 583 -13.94 -18.21 -25.10
N GLN A 584 -14.56 -18.30 -26.28
CA GLN A 584 -14.64 -19.55 -27.03
C GLN A 584 -13.25 -20.06 -27.41
N THR A 585 -12.35 -19.16 -27.83
CA THR A 585 -10.96 -19.52 -28.12
C THR A 585 -10.22 -19.98 -26.87
N ILE A 586 -10.40 -19.31 -25.74
CA ILE A 586 -9.82 -19.73 -24.45
C ILE A 586 -10.26 -21.17 -24.11
N VAL A 587 -11.56 -21.45 -24.11
CA VAL A 587 -12.11 -22.79 -23.81
C VAL A 587 -11.58 -23.86 -24.77
N ARG A 588 -11.44 -23.52 -26.06
CA ARG A 588 -10.89 -24.44 -27.06
C ARG A 588 -9.40 -24.71 -26.84
N THR A 589 -8.60 -23.68 -26.59
CA THR A 589 -7.13 -23.78 -26.53
C THR A 589 -6.61 -24.24 -25.17
N CYS A 590 -7.39 -24.11 -24.10
CA CYS A 590 -7.02 -24.47 -22.73
C CYS A 590 -7.94 -25.60 -22.18
N PRO A 591 -7.78 -26.87 -22.62
CA PRO A 591 -8.68 -27.96 -22.20
C PRO A 591 -8.55 -28.38 -20.73
N HIS A 592 -7.50 -27.93 -20.03
CA HIS A 592 -7.21 -28.25 -18.62
C HIS A 592 -7.28 -27.00 -17.73
N LEU A 593 -7.98 -25.96 -18.16
CA LEU A 593 -8.13 -24.74 -17.38
C LEU A 593 -8.99 -25.01 -16.15
N GLU A 594 -8.44 -24.80 -14.94
CA GLU A 594 -9.15 -25.05 -13.68
C GLU A 594 -9.45 -23.75 -12.91
N SER A 595 -8.66 -22.69 -13.15
CA SER A 595 -8.79 -21.40 -12.51
C SER A 595 -8.86 -20.29 -13.55
N LEU A 596 -9.91 -19.49 -13.48
CA LEU A 596 -10.14 -18.40 -14.43
C LEU A 596 -10.38 -17.08 -13.70
N TYR A 597 -9.64 -16.04 -14.09
CA TYR A 597 -9.92 -14.66 -13.72
C TYR A 597 -10.39 -13.88 -14.95
N LEU A 598 -11.65 -13.44 -14.94
CA LEU A 598 -12.21 -12.52 -15.93
C LEU A 598 -12.34 -11.10 -15.35
N ASP A 599 -11.61 -10.15 -15.92
CA ASP A 599 -11.74 -8.73 -15.62
C ASP A 599 -12.60 -8.03 -16.67
N THR A 600 -13.76 -7.51 -16.24
CA THR A 600 -14.68 -6.77 -17.11
C THR A 600 -15.13 -7.60 -18.33
N PRO A 601 -15.69 -8.82 -18.15
CA PRO A 601 -16.21 -9.62 -19.26
C PRO A 601 -17.38 -8.90 -19.95
N LYS A 602 -17.44 -8.95 -21.29
CA LYS A 602 -18.53 -8.34 -22.05
C LYS A 602 -19.84 -9.08 -21.77
N SER A 603 -20.95 -8.33 -21.80
CA SER A 603 -22.28 -8.86 -21.51
C SER A 603 -22.61 -10.06 -22.40
N GLY A 604 -23.10 -11.13 -21.78
CA GLY A 604 -23.55 -12.32 -22.48
C GLY A 604 -22.43 -13.21 -22.99
N CYS A 605 -21.20 -13.14 -22.48
CA CYS A 605 -20.15 -14.09 -22.86
C CYS A 605 -20.04 -15.29 -21.91
N LEU A 606 -20.52 -15.19 -20.67
CA LEU A 606 -20.26 -16.20 -19.64
C LEU A 606 -20.90 -17.57 -19.96
N HIS A 607 -21.94 -17.63 -20.80
CA HIS A 607 -22.55 -18.90 -21.22
C HIS A 607 -21.58 -19.83 -21.94
N VAL A 608 -20.50 -19.30 -22.53
CA VAL A 608 -19.47 -20.10 -23.20
C VAL A 608 -18.84 -21.12 -22.24
N LEU A 609 -18.80 -20.80 -20.94
CA LEU A 609 -18.19 -21.64 -19.90
C LEU A 609 -19.11 -22.77 -19.40
N HIS A 610 -20.36 -22.90 -19.88
CA HIS A 610 -21.37 -23.83 -19.33
C HIS A 610 -20.92 -25.30 -19.22
N SER A 611 -20.01 -25.75 -20.09
CA SER A 611 -19.52 -27.13 -20.12
C SER A 611 -18.06 -27.27 -19.66
N HIS A 612 -17.42 -26.17 -19.26
CA HIS A 612 -16.03 -26.19 -18.85
C HIS A 612 -15.91 -26.49 -17.35
N PHE A 613 -15.00 -27.37 -16.99
CA PHE A 613 -14.72 -27.67 -15.59
C PHE A 613 -13.91 -26.54 -14.98
N LEU A 614 -14.44 -25.84 -13.98
CA LEU A 614 -13.71 -24.84 -13.21
C LEU A 614 -13.77 -25.18 -11.74
N ARG A 615 -12.61 -25.08 -11.07
CA ARG A 615 -12.47 -25.20 -9.62
C ARG A 615 -12.46 -23.83 -8.95
N LYS A 616 -11.87 -22.82 -9.60
CA LYS A 616 -11.78 -21.46 -9.08
C LYS A 616 -12.25 -20.45 -10.14
N LEU A 617 -13.10 -19.52 -9.72
CA LEU A 617 -13.55 -18.42 -10.57
C LEU A 617 -13.35 -17.10 -9.82
N LYS A 618 -12.60 -16.20 -10.44
CA LYS A 618 -12.50 -14.79 -10.05
C LYS A 618 -13.13 -13.94 -11.13
N ILE A 619 -14.02 -13.02 -10.76
CA ILE A 619 -14.74 -12.20 -11.73
C ILE A 619 -14.87 -10.76 -11.23
N TYR A 620 -14.51 -9.80 -12.09
CA TYR A 620 -14.55 -8.36 -11.81
C TYR A 620 -15.46 -7.64 -12.80
N LYS A 621 -16.27 -6.67 -12.33
CA LYS A 621 -17.21 -5.87 -13.13
C LYS A 621 -18.12 -6.72 -14.03
N PHE A 622 -19.08 -7.39 -13.41
CA PHE A 622 -19.95 -8.38 -14.08
C PHE A 622 -21.43 -8.21 -13.71
N SER A 623 -22.31 -9.00 -14.33
CA SER A 623 -23.74 -9.08 -14.00
C SER A 623 -24.04 -10.27 -13.10
N CYS A 624 -24.62 -10.03 -11.92
CA CYS A 624 -25.00 -11.11 -10.99
C CYS A 624 -25.99 -12.10 -11.64
N ALA A 625 -26.91 -11.61 -12.47
CA ALA A 625 -27.89 -12.45 -13.15
C ALA A 625 -27.25 -13.38 -14.19
N GLU A 626 -26.22 -12.90 -14.89
CA GLU A 626 -25.47 -13.72 -15.86
C GLU A 626 -24.59 -14.76 -15.14
N LEU A 627 -23.92 -14.35 -14.07
CA LEU A 627 -23.13 -15.26 -13.25
C LEU A 627 -23.99 -16.41 -12.70
N PHE A 628 -25.18 -16.14 -12.17
CA PHE A 628 -26.06 -17.20 -11.67
C PHE A 628 -26.42 -18.24 -12.74
N LYS A 629 -26.69 -17.81 -13.97
CA LYS A 629 -26.97 -18.74 -15.08
C LYS A 629 -25.77 -19.64 -15.39
N LEU A 630 -24.55 -19.09 -15.33
CA LEU A 630 -23.34 -19.89 -15.49
C LEU A 630 -23.18 -20.87 -14.32
N LEU A 631 -23.33 -20.39 -13.09
CA LEU A 631 -23.16 -21.20 -11.88
C LEU A 631 -24.14 -22.38 -11.83
N GLU A 632 -25.34 -22.28 -12.39
CA GLU A 632 -26.25 -23.43 -12.53
C GLU A 632 -25.63 -24.61 -13.28
N SER A 633 -24.66 -24.36 -14.16
CA SER A 633 -23.96 -25.39 -14.93
C SER A 633 -22.65 -25.84 -14.27
N ILE A 634 -21.85 -24.90 -13.75
CA ILE A 634 -20.48 -25.19 -13.26
C ILE A 634 -20.34 -25.21 -11.74
N GLY A 635 -21.33 -24.71 -10.99
CA GLY A 635 -21.23 -24.41 -9.56
C GLY A 635 -20.93 -25.64 -8.70
N GLN A 636 -21.38 -26.83 -9.12
CA GLN A 636 -21.11 -28.10 -8.43
C GLN A 636 -19.60 -28.43 -8.34
N ASN A 637 -18.77 -27.81 -9.16
CA ASN A 637 -17.33 -28.06 -9.22
C ASN A 637 -16.49 -26.98 -8.52
N LEU A 638 -17.09 -25.81 -8.26
CA LEU A 638 -16.38 -24.67 -7.71
C LEU A 638 -16.08 -24.86 -6.23
N SER A 639 -14.81 -24.67 -5.86
CA SER A 639 -14.39 -24.58 -4.47
C SER A 639 -13.96 -23.19 -4.04
N HIS A 640 -13.63 -22.29 -4.99
CA HIS A 640 -13.33 -20.89 -4.67
C HIS A 640 -14.06 -19.96 -5.63
N LEU A 641 -14.70 -18.93 -5.08
CA LEU A 641 -15.40 -17.92 -5.86
C LEU A 641 -15.06 -16.54 -5.30
N THR A 642 -14.42 -15.71 -6.12
CA THR A 642 -14.13 -14.32 -5.81
C THR A 642 -14.92 -13.42 -6.75
N MET A 643 -15.77 -12.56 -6.19
CA MET A 643 -16.66 -11.67 -6.92
C MET A 643 -16.35 -10.22 -6.56
N ILE A 644 -16.07 -9.40 -7.58
CA ILE A 644 -15.71 -7.99 -7.38
C ILE A 644 -16.56 -7.10 -8.29
N LYS A 645 -17.19 -6.06 -7.74
CA LYS A 645 -18.06 -5.12 -8.49
C LYS A 645 -19.15 -5.82 -9.32
N GLY A 646 -19.88 -6.73 -8.67
CA GLY A 646 -21.05 -7.38 -9.27
C GLY A 646 -22.27 -6.45 -9.29
N ASN A 647 -22.86 -6.25 -10.46
CA ASN A 647 -24.05 -5.45 -10.64
C ASN A 647 -25.32 -6.28 -10.41
N GLY A 648 -26.22 -5.77 -9.58
CA GLY A 648 -27.47 -6.42 -9.18
C GLY A 648 -27.39 -7.23 -7.88
N GLU A 649 -28.54 -7.71 -7.43
CA GLU A 649 -28.67 -8.44 -6.18
C GLU A 649 -28.12 -9.87 -6.28
N LEU A 650 -27.38 -10.30 -5.25
CA LEU A 650 -26.83 -11.65 -5.14
C LEU A 650 -27.34 -12.37 -3.89
N ALA A 651 -28.05 -13.49 -4.10
CA ALA A 651 -28.61 -14.32 -3.04
C ALA A 651 -27.65 -15.43 -2.60
N LEU A 652 -27.11 -15.31 -1.39
CA LEU A 652 -26.08 -16.19 -0.85
C LEU A 652 -26.60 -17.60 -0.49
N ASP A 653 -27.87 -17.72 -0.10
CA ASP A 653 -28.55 -19.00 0.13
C ASP A 653 -28.72 -19.81 -1.17
N ARG A 654 -29.08 -19.12 -2.27
CA ARG A 654 -29.09 -19.73 -3.61
C ARG A 654 -27.68 -20.13 -4.04
N LEU A 655 -26.68 -19.31 -3.76
CA LEU A 655 -25.28 -19.64 -4.06
C LEU A 655 -24.83 -20.90 -3.31
N ALA A 656 -25.18 -21.02 -2.02
CA ALA A 656 -24.90 -22.22 -1.23
C ALA A 656 -25.54 -23.49 -1.81
N TYR A 657 -26.72 -23.38 -2.42
CA TYR A 657 -27.36 -24.50 -3.10
C TYR A 657 -26.66 -24.89 -4.40
N ILE A 658 -26.28 -23.90 -5.22
CA ILE A 658 -25.70 -24.12 -6.54
C ILE A 658 -24.21 -24.54 -6.44
N CYS A 659 -23.50 -24.04 -5.44
CA CYS A 659 -22.07 -24.27 -5.20
C CYS A 659 -21.83 -24.96 -3.84
N PRO A 660 -22.20 -26.25 -3.70
CA PRO A 660 -22.13 -26.95 -2.41
C PRO A 660 -20.70 -27.24 -1.93
N LEU A 661 -19.71 -27.26 -2.83
CA LEU A 661 -18.30 -27.56 -2.54
C LEU A 661 -17.45 -26.30 -2.25
N LEU A 662 -18.09 -25.14 -2.08
CA LEU A 662 -17.40 -23.88 -1.87
C LEU A 662 -16.67 -23.86 -0.52
N ILE A 663 -15.37 -23.57 -0.56
CA ILE A 663 -14.44 -23.49 0.57
C ILE A 663 -14.13 -22.04 0.90
N ASP A 664 -13.82 -21.22 -0.10
CA ASP A 664 -13.60 -19.77 0.05
C ASP A 664 -14.61 -18.98 -0.81
N LEU A 665 -15.22 -17.97 -0.19
CA LEU A 665 -16.13 -17.03 -0.84
C LEU A 665 -15.72 -15.60 -0.51
N ASP A 666 -15.28 -14.88 -1.53
CA ASP A 666 -14.92 -13.48 -1.39
C ASP A 666 -15.86 -12.59 -2.21
N CYS A 667 -16.42 -11.58 -1.57
CA CYS A 667 -17.31 -10.60 -2.16
C CYS A 667 -16.77 -9.20 -1.89
N TYR A 668 -16.51 -8.45 -2.96
CA TYR A 668 -15.95 -7.11 -2.88
C TYR A 668 -16.79 -6.13 -3.69
N MET A 669 -17.20 -5.01 -3.08
CA MET A 669 -17.90 -3.92 -3.78
C MET A 669 -19.15 -4.40 -4.56
N MET A 670 -19.89 -5.35 -4.00
CA MET A 670 -21.12 -5.88 -4.61
C MET A 670 -22.27 -4.88 -4.40
N ASP A 671 -23.19 -4.73 -5.37
CA ASP A 671 -24.32 -3.81 -5.23
C ASP A 671 -25.21 -4.12 -4.01
N ARG A 672 -25.50 -5.41 -3.80
CA ARG A 672 -26.34 -5.90 -2.70
C ARG A 672 -26.20 -7.41 -2.50
N LEU A 673 -25.98 -7.82 -1.26
CA LEU A 673 -26.02 -9.22 -0.85
C LEU A 673 -27.27 -9.47 -0.01
N ILE A 674 -27.95 -10.60 -0.27
CA ILE A 674 -29.09 -11.06 0.54
C ILE A 674 -28.88 -12.50 1.01
N TYR A 675 -29.41 -12.80 2.18
CA TYR A 675 -29.49 -14.15 2.71
C TYR A 675 -30.84 -14.33 3.39
N THR A 676 -31.61 -15.31 2.93
CA THR A 676 -32.86 -15.73 3.57
C THR A 676 -32.64 -17.12 4.15
N SER A 677 -32.90 -17.29 5.45
CA SER A 677 -32.58 -18.49 6.22
C SER A 677 -33.47 -19.71 5.92
N GLY A 678 -33.90 -19.89 4.66
CA GLY A 678 -34.96 -20.80 4.28
C GLY A 678 -34.62 -21.90 3.26
N GLN A 679 -33.46 -21.86 2.60
CA GLN A 679 -33.20 -22.75 1.45
C GLN A 679 -32.06 -23.76 1.67
N LYS A 680 -30.82 -23.31 1.87
CA LYS A 680 -29.64 -24.16 2.12
C LYS A 680 -28.53 -23.36 2.82
N ARG A 681 -27.61 -24.07 3.48
CA ARG A 681 -26.41 -23.51 4.10
C ARG A 681 -25.15 -23.99 3.38
N PHE A 682 -24.07 -23.20 3.45
CA PHE A 682 -22.77 -23.66 2.98
C PHE A 682 -22.24 -24.75 3.91
N ILE A 683 -21.82 -25.88 3.36
CA ILE A 683 -21.41 -27.06 4.14
C ILE A 683 -19.90 -27.09 4.37
N HIS A 684 -19.12 -26.60 3.40
CA HIS A 684 -17.66 -26.70 3.37
C HIS A 684 -16.96 -25.33 3.42
N LEU A 685 -17.71 -24.25 3.64
CA LEU A 685 -17.15 -22.90 3.61
C LEU A 685 -16.29 -22.67 4.85
N GLU A 686 -15.00 -22.49 4.64
CA GLU A 686 -13.98 -22.22 5.66
C GLU A 686 -13.58 -20.72 5.67
N GLY A 687 -13.62 -20.04 4.53
CA GLY A 687 -13.31 -18.62 4.41
C GLY A 687 -14.48 -17.81 3.84
N LEU A 688 -14.86 -16.75 4.55
CA LEU A 688 -15.85 -15.79 4.09
C LEU A 688 -15.33 -14.36 4.22
N GLU A 689 -15.20 -13.67 3.10
CA GLU A 689 -14.79 -12.27 3.05
C GLU A 689 -15.84 -11.42 2.32
N MET A 690 -16.29 -10.35 2.96
CA MET A 690 -17.33 -9.46 2.46
C MET A 690 -16.94 -8.00 2.71
N LEU A 691 -16.30 -7.36 1.72
CA LEU A 691 -15.87 -5.97 1.84
C LEU A 691 -16.70 -5.02 0.97
N SER A 692 -17.16 -3.91 1.54
CA SER A 692 -17.99 -2.91 0.87
C SER A 692 -19.20 -3.51 0.13
N CYS A 693 -19.84 -4.50 0.76
CA CYS A 693 -21.00 -5.20 0.23
C CYS A 693 -22.23 -4.92 1.09
N PRO A 694 -23.21 -4.11 0.64
CA PRO A 694 -24.41 -3.84 1.41
C PRO A 694 -25.19 -5.13 1.71
N ILE A 695 -25.34 -5.45 2.99
CA ILE A 695 -26.14 -6.56 3.52
C ILE A 695 -26.88 -6.09 4.78
N THR A 696 -28.09 -6.59 5.03
CA THR A 696 -28.81 -6.26 6.27
C THR A 696 -28.22 -7.02 7.46
N ASN A 697 -28.24 -6.44 8.67
CA ASN A 697 -27.81 -7.15 9.89
C ASN A 697 -28.54 -8.50 10.06
N THR A 698 -29.84 -8.54 9.78
CA THR A 698 -30.64 -9.77 9.88
C THR A 698 -30.12 -10.85 8.92
N SER A 699 -29.83 -10.48 7.67
CA SER A 699 -29.27 -11.41 6.69
C SER A 699 -27.86 -11.86 7.06
N LEU A 700 -26.99 -10.94 7.49
CA LEU A 700 -25.61 -11.25 7.87
C LEU A 700 -25.56 -12.17 9.10
N LYS A 701 -26.33 -11.84 10.14
CA LYS A 701 -26.47 -12.67 11.34
C LYS A 701 -26.97 -14.06 10.99
N ALA A 702 -28.06 -14.14 10.21
CA ALA A 702 -28.61 -15.42 9.78
C ALA A 702 -27.62 -16.23 8.95
N LEU A 703 -26.81 -15.59 8.10
CA LEU A 703 -25.74 -16.24 7.35
C LEU A 703 -24.71 -16.84 8.30
N ILE A 704 -24.12 -16.02 9.17
CA ILE A 704 -23.05 -16.42 10.10
C ILE A 704 -23.50 -17.59 10.99
N CYS A 705 -24.70 -17.52 11.57
CA CYS A 705 -25.30 -18.61 12.36
C CYS A 705 -25.46 -19.93 11.59
N ASN A 706 -25.47 -19.89 10.24
CA ASN A 706 -25.59 -21.07 9.38
C ASN A 706 -24.25 -21.58 8.83
N VAL A 707 -23.12 -20.89 9.07
CA VAL A 707 -21.78 -21.26 8.60
C VAL A 707 -20.78 -21.34 9.76
N THR A 708 -21.04 -22.23 10.70
CA THR A 708 -20.24 -22.31 11.94
C THR A 708 -18.89 -23.00 11.78
N GLN A 709 -18.64 -23.64 10.62
CA GLN A 709 -17.37 -24.28 10.27
C GLN A 709 -16.32 -23.32 9.67
N LEU A 710 -16.55 -22.00 9.76
CA LEU A 710 -15.61 -21.00 9.28
C LEU A 710 -14.33 -21.02 10.10
N LYS A 711 -13.19 -20.93 9.41
CA LYS A 711 -11.88 -20.59 9.96
C LYS A 711 -11.58 -19.11 9.90
N ARG A 712 -12.10 -18.42 8.88
CA ARG A 712 -11.88 -16.99 8.66
C ARG A 712 -13.18 -16.29 8.33
N LEU A 713 -13.47 -15.22 9.07
CA LEU A 713 -14.62 -14.36 8.84
C LEU A 713 -14.17 -12.89 8.76
N ALA A 714 -14.26 -12.30 7.57
CA ALA A 714 -13.94 -10.89 7.34
C ALA A 714 -15.15 -10.14 6.77
N VAL A 715 -15.59 -9.09 7.45
CA VAL A 715 -16.70 -8.23 7.01
C VAL A 715 -16.32 -6.78 7.24
N ASP A 716 -16.46 -5.93 6.21
CA ASP A 716 -16.03 -4.52 6.27
C ASP A 716 -16.78 -3.74 7.36
N SER A 717 -18.08 -3.48 7.18
CA SER A 717 -18.87 -2.77 8.19
C SER A 717 -20.00 -3.65 8.71
N VAL A 718 -20.02 -3.85 10.03
CA VAL A 718 -21.11 -4.52 10.76
C VAL A 718 -21.78 -3.53 11.71
N THR A 719 -23.10 -3.66 11.88
CA THR A 719 -23.82 -2.85 12.88
C THR A 719 -24.33 -3.70 14.04
N PHE A 720 -23.71 -4.87 14.25
CA PHE A 720 -23.95 -5.73 15.40
C PHE A 720 -23.65 -5.01 16.71
N ASN A 721 -24.42 -5.33 17.75
CA ASN A 721 -24.12 -4.98 19.13
C ASN A 721 -23.68 -6.23 19.92
N ASP A 722 -23.34 -6.07 21.20
CA ASP A 722 -22.89 -7.18 22.03
C ASP A 722 -23.98 -8.29 22.18
N GLU A 723 -25.27 -7.95 22.17
CA GLU A 723 -26.37 -8.94 22.19
C GLU A 723 -26.45 -9.77 20.91
N ASP A 724 -26.12 -9.16 19.75
CA ASP A 724 -25.97 -9.91 18.51
C ASP A 724 -24.81 -10.89 18.60
N ILE A 725 -23.65 -10.47 19.12
CA ILE A 725 -22.49 -11.35 19.33
C ILE A 725 -22.83 -12.49 20.30
N VAL A 726 -23.54 -12.20 21.40
CA VAL A 726 -24.09 -13.23 22.30
C VAL A 726 -24.91 -14.24 21.51
N SER A 727 -25.94 -13.79 20.78
CA SER A 727 -26.81 -14.72 20.05
C SER A 727 -26.11 -15.48 18.92
N ILE A 728 -25.01 -14.96 18.37
CA ILE A 728 -24.23 -15.65 17.33
C ILE A 728 -23.29 -16.69 17.95
N PHE A 729 -22.46 -16.30 18.91
CA PHE A 729 -21.34 -17.12 19.38
C PHE A 729 -21.63 -17.88 20.68
N ILE A 730 -22.70 -17.54 21.40
CA ILE A 730 -23.15 -18.32 22.57
C ILE A 730 -24.14 -19.41 22.16
N GLU A 731 -25.03 -19.13 21.22
CA GLU A 731 -26.06 -20.09 20.75
C GLU A 731 -25.55 -21.05 19.67
N HIS A 732 -24.38 -20.77 19.07
CA HIS A 732 -23.76 -21.60 18.04
C HIS A 732 -22.27 -21.83 18.33
N ASP A 733 -21.76 -23.00 17.93
CA ASP A 733 -20.40 -23.42 18.23
C ASP A 733 -19.45 -23.20 17.05
N PHE A 734 -18.49 -22.29 17.21
CA PHE A 734 -17.44 -21.95 16.24
C PHE A 734 -16.09 -22.57 16.64
N ASN A 735 -15.98 -23.89 16.52
CA ASN A 735 -14.81 -24.62 17.00
C ASN A 735 -13.54 -24.40 16.19
N ASP A 736 -13.69 -24.10 14.90
CA ASP A 736 -12.58 -23.99 13.95
C ASP A 736 -12.20 -22.53 13.63
N LEU A 737 -12.84 -21.55 14.27
CA LEU A 737 -12.69 -20.14 13.89
C LEU A 737 -11.37 -19.56 14.42
N GLU A 738 -10.47 -19.26 13.48
CA GLU A 738 -9.11 -18.79 13.74
C GLU A 738 -9.02 -17.25 13.63
N ASP A 739 -9.70 -16.65 12.65
CA ASP A 739 -9.62 -15.21 12.38
C ASP A 739 -11.00 -14.55 12.28
N ILE A 740 -11.19 -13.46 13.04
CA ILE A 740 -12.33 -12.55 12.88
C ILE A 740 -11.83 -11.15 12.54
N TRP A 741 -12.38 -10.59 11.47
CA TRP A 741 -12.09 -9.23 11.04
C TRP A 741 -13.37 -8.44 10.79
N PHE A 742 -13.66 -7.50 11.67
CA PHE A 742 -14.67 -6.47 11.43
C PHE A 742 -13.99 -5.10 11.35
N THR A 743 -13.89 -4.53 10.15
CA THR A 743 -13.18 -3.25 9.91
C THR A 743 -13.85 -2.10 10.65
N LEU A 744 -15.18 -2.06 10.63
CA LEU A 744 -15.99 -1.11 11.37
C LEU A 744 -17.14 -1.81 12.10
N ALA A 745 -17.12 -1.76 13.43
CA ALA A 745 -18.11 -2.39 14.29
C ALA A 745 -18.45 -1.45 15.47
N PRO A 746 -19.11 -0.31 15.21
CA PRO A 746 -19.15 0.81 16.14
C PRO A 746 -20.01 0.57 17.39
N ASN A 747 -20.68 -0.58 17.51
CA ASN A 747 -21.49 -0.96 18.66
C ASN A 747 -20.95 -2.21 19.39
N LEU A 748 -19.78 -2.72 19.01
CA LEU A 748 -19.13 -3.84 19.70
C LEU A 748 -18.13 -3.31 20.73
N THR A 749 -18.19 -3.85 21.94
CA THR A 749 -17.37 -3.41 23.08
C THR A 749 -16.40 -4.51 23.54
N VAL A 750 -15.75 -4.31 24.69
CA VAL A 750 -14.90 -5.34 25.34
C VAL A 750 -15.68 -6.64 25.56
N GLN A 751 -16.98 -6.56 25.87
CA GLN A 751 -17.81 -7.73 26.10
C GLN A 751 -17.84 -8.66 24.89
N SER A 752 -17.89 -8.10 23.67
CA SER A 752 -17.82 -8.90 22.45
C SER A 752 -16.49 -9.66 22.33
N ILE A 753 -15.37 -9.04 22.68
CA ILE A 753 -14.05 -9.68 22.63
C ILE A 753 -13.95 -10.81 23.65
N GLU A 754 -14.45 -10.59 24.86
CA GLU A 754 -14.49 -11.62 25.90
C GLU A 754 -15.32 -12.84 25.47
N ILE A 755 -16.48 -12.62 24.86
CA ILE A 755 -17.32 -13.71 24.33
C ILE A 755 -16.58 -14.48 23.23
N LEU A 756 -15.92 -13.78 22.29
CA LEU A 756 -15.17 -14.43 21.22
C LEU A 756 -14.02 -15.28 21.79
N MET A 757 -13.27 -14.74 22.75
CA MET A 757 -12.17 -15.46 23.42
C MET A 757 -12.65 -16.68 24.21
N ASP A 758 -13.84 -16.60 24.83
CA ASP A 758 -14.42 -17.71 25.59
C ASP A 758 -15.01 -18.80 24.69
N ARG A 759 -15.63 -18.41 23.56
CA ARG A 759 -16.44 -19.30 22.72
C ARG A 759 -15.76 -19.81 21.45
N CYS A 760 -14.63 -19.23 21.05
CA CYS A 760 -13.85 -19.64 19.87
C CYS A 760 -12.47 -20.17 20.31
N PRO A 761 -12.30 -21.49 20.51
CA PRO A 761 -11.09 -22.05 21.12
C PRO A 761 -9.84 -21.91 20.25
N GLU A 762 -9.99 -21.90 18.92
CA GLU A 762 -8.89 -21.79 17.96
C GLU A 762 -8.63 -20.34 17.52
N LEU A 763 -9.25 -19.35 18.16
CA LEU A 763 -9.13 -17.94 17.77
C LEU A 763 -7.69 -17.44 17.96
N GLN A 764 -7.06 -17.08 16.85
CA GLN A 764 -5.67 -16.61 16.78
C GLN A 764 -5.61 -15.10 16.55
N THR A 765 -6.56 -14.53 15.80
CA THR A 765 -6.54 -13.10 15.47
C THR A 765 -7.92 -12.46 15.61
N VAL A 766 -7.95 -11.30 16.28
CA VAL A 766 -9.05 -10.34 16.14
C VAL A 766 -8.52 -9.10 15.47
N GLY A 767 -9.16 -8.74 14.35
CA GLY A 767 -8.75 -7.72 13.41
C GLY A 767 -8.77 -6.28 13.93
N GLN A 768 -9.09 -5.35 13.05
CA GLN A 768 -8.98 -3.91 13.32
C GLN A 768 -9.94 -3.39 14.42
N LEU A 769 -9.46 -3.42 15.66
CA LEU A 769 -10.19 -2.94 16.84
C LEU A 769 -10.45 -1.42 16.84
N SER A 770 -9.72 -0.64 16.03
CA SER A 770 -9.93 0.80 15.94
C SER A 770 -11.33 1.17 15.42
N GLY A 771 -12.01 0.26 14.72
CA GLY A 771 -13.38 0.43 14.23
C GLY A 771 -14.46 0.15 15.29
N TRP A 772 -14.07 -0.32 16.48
CA TRP A 772 -14.97 -0.79 17.52
C TRP A 772 -15.27 0.30 18.56
N ALA A 773 -16.25 0.08 19.45
CA ALA A 773 -16.55 0.94 20.58
C ALA A 773 -15.65 0.64 21.78
N LEU A 774 -14.34 0.81 21.58
CA LEU A 774 -13.30 0.55 22.59
C LEU A 774 -12.57 1.84 22.94
N THR A 775 -12.37 2.07 24.23
CA THR A 775 -11.53 3.14 24.76
C THR A 775 -10.05 2.70 24.89
N PRO A 776 -9.11 3.63 25.08
CA PRO A 776 -7.72 3.25 25.39
C PRO A 776 -7.58 2.39 26.65
N ASP A 777 -8.44 2.62 27.66
CA ASP A 777 -8.48 1.84 28.89
C ASP A 777 -8.98 0.42 28.65
N ASP A 778 -9.98 0.26 27.78
CA ASP A 778 -10.47 -1.05 27.32
C ASP A 778 -9.38 -1.85 26.62
N LEU A 779 -8.61 -1.22 25.72
CA LEU A 779 -7.48 -1.86 25.05
C LEU A 779 -6.38 -2.27 26.04
N ALA A 780 -6.14 -1.47 27.08
CA ALA A 780 -5.20 -1.81 28.14
C ALA A 780 -5.70 -3.00 28.97
N LEU A 781 -7.00 -3.04 29.27
CA LEU A 781 -7.66 -4.16 29.97
C LEU A 781 -7.52 -5.45 29.17
N ILE A 782 -7.86 -5.45 27.87
CA ILE A 782 -7.78 -6.63 27.02
C ILE A 782 -6.33 -7.15 26.91
N ARG A 783 -5.35 -6.24 26.74
CA ARG A 783 -3.92 -6.63 26.76
C ARG A 783 -3.51 -7.25 28.09
N GLY A 784 -4.05 -6.75 29.21
CA GLY A 784 -3.88 -7.33 30.53
C GLY A 784 -4.46 -8.74 30.63
N LEU A 785 -5.68 -8.94 30.14
CA LEU A 785 -6.36 -10.24 30.11
C LEU A 785 -5.55 -11.27 29.29
N LEU A 786 -5.13 -10.91 28.07
CA LEU A 786 -4.30 -11.77 27.21
C LEU A 786 -2.99 -12.19 27.88
N LYS A 787 -2.30 -11.24 28.52
CA LYS A 787 -1.06 -11.50 29.23
C LYS A 787 -1.27 -12.40 30.45
N SER A 788 -2.38 -12.23 31.18
CA SER A 788 -2.71 -13.03 32.35
C SER A 788 -3.18 -14.45 32.00
N GLY A 789 -3.83 -14.61 30.85
CA GLY A 789 -4.36 -15.88 30.35
C GLY A 789 -3.34 -16.71 29.54
N ASN A 790 -2.10 -16.25 29.37
CA ASN A 790 -1.12 -16.83 28.44
C ASN A 790 -1.69 -17.07 27.03
N SER A 791 -2.59 -16.19 26.57
CA SER A 791 -3.20 -16.32 25.25
C SER A 791 -2.26 -15.74 24.18
N SER A 792 -2.10 -16.46 23.07
CA SER A 792 -1.33 -16.02 21.90
C SER A 792 -2.14 -15.16 20.92
N LEU A 793 -3.35 -14.71 21.31
CA LEU A 793 -4.22 -13.93 20.44
C LEU A 793 -3.56 -12.62 20.00
N VAL A 794 -3.49 -12.41 18.69
CA VAL A 794 -2.99 -11.18 18.10
C VAL A 794 -4.14 -10.19 17.94
N LEU A 795 -4.02 -9.04 18.62
CA LEU A 795 -4.89 -7.88 18.39
C LEU A 795 -4.16 -6.92 17.48
N THR A 796 -4.63 -6.76 16.25
CA THR A 796 -3.97 -5.87 15.28
C THR A 796 -4.31 -4.40 15.57
N PRO A 797 -3.34 -3.55 15.94
CA PRO A 797 -3.55 -2.11 16.02
C PRO A 797 -3.30 -1.47 14.63
N ASN A 798 -4.10 -0.45 14.29
CA ASN A 798 -3.99 0.43 13.12
C ASN A 798 -2.94 0.09 12.04
N GLY A 799 -3.44 -0.31 10.87
CA GLY A 799 -2.75 -0.21 9.58
C GLY A 799 -1.78 -1.35 9.30
N PHE A 800 -1.86 -1.84 8.07
CA PHE A 800 -1.08 -2.92 7.42
C PHE A 800 -1.65 -4.34 7.61
N PHE A 801 -2.21 -4.88 6.52
CA PHE A 801 -2.03 -6.30 6.18
C PHE A 801 -0.83 -6.44 5.20
N PRO A 802 -0.22 -7.64 5.10
CA PRO A 802 1.01 -7.95 4.35
C PRO A 802 0.89 -7.91 2.82
#